data_AF-A0A2V6Q3T8-F1
#
_entry.id   AF-A0A2V6Q3T8-F1
#
_cell.length_a   1.000
_cell.length_b   1.000
_cell.length_c   1.000
_cell.angle_alpha   90.00
_cell.angle_beta   90.00
_cell.angle_gamma   90.00
#
_symmetry.space_group_name_H-M   'P 1'
#
loop_
_entity.id
_entity.type
_entity.pdbx_description
1 polymer ?
#
loop_
_entity_poly.entity_id
_entity_poly.type
_entity_poly.pdbx_seq_one_letter_code
_entity_poly.pdbx_strand_id
1 'polypeptide(L)'
;MSVPRLWPLLAFMFVPGVFAWWSGRRLVRKRDDPTLAERLLARAEHAQRVTLLSAACLAFAAGSYYWFAVLGLVLGHWIGDYPSRRVVLDERWAPATYVLWHLRFHLAWLGFWFALLVAPTVIQASGVWRWPVAGTLAVLLGLWAWRYTEAFVWLVRARPRPWRTEWQPIVDRARATRPRLFDMPVPGGRFVNAFAFPSTRVPSVLFTDPALELLSAREQAAVFAHEVAHLEHYDRRRCRIVSAITYGLVATATLGAALALDRLPAELFMPFWSLGLITGFLWKTSRHKAHETESDVRALALCDDPQALISGLTKLAIAGRMPRRWSSELEHGSSHPSLARRLHAIRRAAPIPVMPFDDTLVVATTRPTSLVVLDRDGVWWVEARDPAERDPETLRQTARSRWSVPYDELVELRVRVFWWGGGASLVARDRSGASRAVQIAPTEVEALQRKLDAVEHRLAHDTLVLEPPAAVGRFTAMALGIVVVFVEGLLSLGLITGLVAIIRPSRAALAAVAGVAGACLLVFAGDLGVRSPTWPTLAYAAAAGLVCAMAAWLARQPRTFDGRPADYLPTMGALVLVVALTWGPLVAHLVRTSRRPAVAAHLLGGAPILWAALFALAAALLTTPRRGVRRSGAVLLAAAALVGPGVKLVDTLLTSRPTVVGETGHGTLPRTAQLELPWRVGVLRVSPVGTRAAVMTREAARAPDRFLVLRLEGGRADLEGRDLRFIDERNALTLVESATHMRLQHLELAEASASADWSIVLPPLTTPTVSSVRGAGWAVVGYDGDTEEFVGLVGRIGGPGVSRYRWAVDQTESVDSEAVEILPDGRGFRAIAGVTRLARLPWGTWIYDRGVRRQTRVWRLNGNAQDLVAVWPTAAECHLVDHRAADVVCVGDRNERTLVWRFGLVAGPTRPLAVRNVARRTGVSPDGRFVALWGKEDLVLVDLDRAEATRRPLPPDAGVPTHLVPLGDRLVALFRRPGATPVLEVFDTRW
;
A
#
# COMPACT_ATOMS: atom_id res chain seq x y z
N MET A 1 13.92 -8.32 -11.54
CA MET A 1 14.32 -7.98 -10.14
C MET A 1 15.77 -8.42 -9.96
N SER A 2 16.64 -7.59 -9.39
CA SER A 2 18.04 -7.97 -9.14
C SER A 2 18.14 -9.03 -8.04
N VAL A 3 18.99 -10.04 -8.24
CA VAL A 3 19.28 -11.18 -7.33
C VAL A 3 19.42 -10.80 -5.83
N PRO A 4 20.08 -9.69 -5.43
CA PRO A 4 20.18 -9.31 -4.02
C PRO A 4 18.85 -8.93 -3.33
N ARG A 5 17.75 -8.68 -4.06
CA ARG A 5 16.42 -8.43 -3.47
C ARG A 5 15.64 -9.72 -3.13
N LEU A 6 16.05 -10.89 -3.64
CA LEU A 6 15.34 -12.17 -3.46
C LEU A 6 15.66 -12.88 -2.13
N TRP A 7 16.86 -12.68 -1.58
CA TRP A 7 17.29 -13.39 -0.38
C TRP A 7 16.49 -13.07 0.90
N PRO A 8 16.22 -11.79 1.25
CA PRO A 8 15.38 -11.49 2.40
C PRO A 8 13.92 -11.94 2.20
N LEU A 9 13.44 -11.95 0.94
CA LEU A 9 12.12 -12.47 0.58
C LEU A 9 11.99 -13.97 0.86
N LEU A 10 12.98 -14.76 0.46
CA LEU A 10 13.00 -16.20 0.73
C LEU A 10 13.03 -16.49 2.24
N ALA A 11 13.76 -15.69 3.04
CA ALA A 11 13.81 -15.87 4.48
C ALA A 11 12.43 -15.75 5.15
N PHE A 12 11.61 -14.75 4.79
CA PHE A 12 10.27 -14.57 5.38
C PHE A 12 9.28 -15.68 5.04
N MET A 13 9.48 -16.37 3.90
CA MET A 13 8.68 -17.53 3.50
C MET A 13 8.85 -18.72 4.46
N PHE A 14 10.07 -18.95 4.98
CA PHE A 14 10.36 -20.09 5.85
C PHE A 14 10.14 -19.83 7.34
N VAL A 15 10.09 -18.56 7.78
CA VAL A 15 9.93 -18.18 9.20
C VAL A 15 8.77 -18.93 9.89
N PRO A 16 7.55 -19.03 9.32
CA PRO A 16 6.44 -19.73 9.99
C PRO A 16 6.65 -21.23 10.12
N GLY A 17 7.35 -21.86 9.17
CA GLY A 17 7.74 -23.26 9.25
C GLY A 17 8.78 -23.52 10.33
N VAL A 18 9.82 -22.68 10.39
CA VAL A 18 10.86 -22.75 11.44
C VAL A 18 10.24 -22.54 12.82
N PHE A 19 9.36 -21.55 12.96
CA PHE A 19 8.64 -21.31 14.22
C PHE A 19 7.77 -22.51 14.61
N ALA A 20 7.00 -23.08 13.66
CA ALA A 20 6.16 -24.25 13.93
C ALA A 20 6.99 -25.44 14.42
N TRP A 21 8.09 -25.75 13.74
CA TRP A 21 9.00 -26.83 14.14
C TRP A 21 9.64 -26.62 15.51
N TRP A 22 10.19 -25.43 15.75
CA TRP A 22 10.88 -25.12 17.00
C TRP A 22 9.91 -25.11 18.20
N SER A 23 8.75 -24.46 18.04
CA SER A 23 7.72 -24.41 19.09
C SER A 23 7.11 -25.79 19.36
N GLY A 24 6.90 -26.58 18.32
CA GLY A 24 6.35 -27.93 18.42
C GLY A 24 7.25 -28.89 19.20
N ARG A 25 8.56 -28.87 18.95
CA ARG A 25 9.55 -29.69 19.70
C ARG A 25 9.50 -29.44 21.21
N ARG A 26 9.26 -28.20 21.64
CA ARG A 26 9.15 -27.87 23.06
C ARG A 26 7.87 -28.41 23.70
N LEU A 27 6.76 -28.42 22.95
CA LEU A 27 5.47 -28.92 23.44
C LEU A 27 5.43 -30.45 23.55
N VAL A 28 6.13 -31.15 22.66
CA VAL A 28 6.26 -32.61 22.74
C VAL A 28 6.85 -33.07 24.08
N ARG A 29 7.77 -32.28 24.67
CA ARG A 29 8.34 -32.56 26.01
C ARG A 29 7.34 -32.40 27.16
N LYS A 30 6.16 -31.83 26.90
CA LYS A 30 5.09 -31.55 27.87
C LYS A 30 3.81 -32.31 27.53
N ARG A 31 3.92 -33.48 26.90
CA ARG A 31 2.77 -34.29 26.46
C ARG A 31 1.80 -34.63 27.59
N ASP A 32 2.33 -34.80 28.80
CA ASP A 32 1.54 -35.20 29.98
C ASP A 32 1.17 -34.00 30.87
N ASP A 33 1.41 -32.77 30.42
CA ASP A 33 1.00 -31.56 31.15
C ASP A 33 -0.55 -31.45 31.12
N PRO A 34 -1.22 -31.28 32.28
CA PRO A 34 -2.69 -31.15 32.34
C PRO A 34 -3.22 -29.93 31.55
N THR A 35 -2.33 -28.98 31.21
CA THR A 35 -2.63 -27.79 30.40
C THR A 35 -2.21 -27.91 28.93
N LEU A 36 -1.93 -29.11 28.44
CA LEU A 36 -1.46 -29.32 27.06
C LEU A 36 -2.38 -28.66 26.03
N ALA A 37 -3.71 -28.79 26.19
CA ALA A 37 -4.68 -28.21 25.26
C ALA A 37 -4.60 -26.69 25.22
N GLU A 38 -4.52 -26.02 26.37
CA GLU A 38 -4.36 -24.57 26.47
C GLU A 38 -3.01 -24.12 25.89
N ARG A 39 -1.94 -24.90 26.05
CA ARG A 39 -0.63 -24.60 25.46
C ARG A 39 -0.64 -24.75 23.94
N LEU A 40 -1.33 -25.76 23.40
CA LEU A 40 -1.49 -25.96 21.96
C LEU A 40 -2.26 -24.80 21.34
N LEU A 41 -3.35 -24.36 21.97
CA LEU A 41 -4.11 -23.19 21.53
C LEU A 41 -3.25 -21.92 21.57
N ALA A 42 -2.56 -21.67 22.68
CA ALA A 42 -1.67 -20.52 22.81
C ALA A 42 -0.56 -20.53 21.73
N ARG A 43 -0.01 -21.70 21.40
CA ARG A 43 0.97 -21.87 20.31
C ARG A 43 0.35 -21.57 18.95
N ALA A 44 -0.85 -22.08 18.68
CA ALA A 44 -1.55 -21.86 17.42
C ALA A 44 -1.82 -20.36 17.19
N GLU A 45 -2.27 -19.62 18.21
CA GLU A 45 -2.44 -18.16 18.12
C GLU A 45 -1.14 -17.44 17.77
N HIS A 46 -0.02 -17.83 18.40
CA HIS A 46 1.29 -17.23 18.11
C HIS A 46 1.77 -17.61 16.71
N ALA A 47 1.60 -18.85 16.28
CA ALA A 47 1.95 -19.30 14.93
C ALA A 47 1.16 -18.54 13.86
N GLN A 48 -0.14 -18.29 14.10
CA GLN A 48 -0.97 -17.48 13.22
C GLN A 48 -0.48 -16.03 13.15
N ARG A 49 -0.09 -15.41 14.29
CA ARG A 49 0.49 -14.06 14.29
C ARG A 49 1.80 -13.99 13.52
N VAL A 50 2.69 -14.97 13.69
CA VAL A 50 3.95 -15.07 12.94
C VAL A 50 3.68 -15.23 11.44
N THR A 51 2.73 -16.10 11.07
CA THR A 51 2.30 -16.32 9.69
C THR A 51 1.75 -15.03 9.05
N LEU A 52 0.86 -14.32 9.75
CA LEU A 52 0.30 -13.06 9.28
C LEU A 52 1.37 -11.97 9.10
N LEU A 53 2.31 -11.87 10.04
CA LEU A 53 3.40 -10.91 9.96
C LEU A 53 4.33 -11.22 8.77
N SER A 54 4.71 -12.49 8.59
CA SER A 54 5.49 -12.93 7.43
C SER A 54 4.77 -12.68 6.11
N ALA A 55 3.46 -12.98 6.03
CA ALA A 55 2.65 -12.70 4.85
C ALA A 55 2.58 -11.20 4.53
N ALA A 56 2.43 -10.35 5.56
CA ALA A 56 2.45 -8.90 5.40
C ALA A 56 3.81 -8.42 4.85
N CYS A 57 4.93 -8.88 5.43
CA CYS A 57 6.27 -8.55 4.95
C CYS A 57 6.49 -8.99 3.49
N LEU A 58 6.00 -10.18 3.12
CA LEU A 58 6.07 -10.70 1.75
C LEU A 58 5.21 -9.90 0.76
N ALA A 59 4.02 -9.45 1.16
CA ALA A 59 3.14 -8.66 0.30
C ALA A 59 3.80 -7.35 -0.18
N PHE A 60 4.57 -6.69 0.68
CA PHE A 60 5.31 -5.46 0.30
C PHE A 60 6.49 -5.74 -0.63
N ALA A 61 7.14 -6.90 -0.50
CA ALA A 61 8.39 -7.17 -1.20
C ALA A 61 8.23 -8.03 -2.47
N ALA A 62 7.19 -8.88 -2.57
CA ALA A 62 6.98 -9.82 -3.67
C ALA A 62 6.10 -9.29 -4.82
N GLY A 63 5.51 -8.09 -4.67
CA GLY A 63 4.69 -7.46 -5.72
C GLY A 63 3.52 -8.33 -6.17
N SER A 64 3.28 -8.40 -7.48
CA SER A 64 2.15 -9.11 -8.11
C SER A 64 2.11 -10.63 -7.84
N TYR A 65 3.21 -11.23 -7.39
CA TYR A 65 3.34 -12.68 -7.19
C TYR A 65 3.21 -13.12 -5.72
N TYR A 66 2.81 -12.20 -4.82
CA TYR A 66 2.79 -12.47 -3.37
C TYR A 66 1.94 -13.69 -2.97
N TRP A 67 0.86 -14.00 -3.70
CA TRP A 67 0.01 -15.15 -3.40
C TRP A 67 0.75 -16.50 -3.52
N PHE A 68 1.71 -16.61 -4.43
CA PHE A 68 2.57 -17.81 -4.52
C PHE A 68 3.52 -17.92 -3.33
N ALA A 69 4.03 -16.78 -2.84
CA ALA A 69 4.85 -16.75 -1.62
C ALA A 69 4.03 -17.13 -0.37
N VAL A 70 2.74 -16.73 -0.31
CA VAL A 70 1.81 -17.14 0.75
C VAL A 70 1.58 -18.66 0.71
N LEU A 71 1.46 -19.28 -0.47
CA LEU A 71 1.37 -20.74 -0.58
C LEU A 71 2.62 -21.44 -0.05
N GLY A 72 3.81 -20.94 -0.40
CA GLY A 72 5.08 -21.46 0.12
C GLY A 72 5.18 -21.36 1.64
N LEU A 73 4.68 -20.27 2.22
CA LEU A 73 4.60 -20.07 3.66
C LEU A 73 3.67 -21.08 4.34
N VAL A 74 2.48 -21.30 3.79
CA VAL A 74 1.50 -22.27 4.31
C VAL A 74 2.07 -23.69 4.26
N LEU A 75 2.71 -24.06 3.14
CA LEU A 75 3.37 -25.35 2.99
C LEU A 75 4.52 -25.53 4.00
N GLY A 76 5.35 -24.50 4.16
CA GLY A 76 6.42 -24.48 5.16
C GLY A 76 5.90 -24.65 6.58
N HIS A 77 4.77 -24.01 6.91
CA HIS A 77 4.10 -24.17 8.20
C HIS A 77 3.64 -25.62 8.44
N TRP A 78 3.00 -26.27 7.46
CA TRP A 78 2.58 -27.67 7.59
C TRP A 78 3.76 -28.61 7.80
N ILE A 79 4.81 -28.47 6.99
CA ILE A 79 6.04 -29.28 7.11
C ILE A 79 6.68 -29.09 8.48
N GLY A 80 6.74 -27.84 8.97
CA GLY A 80 7.28 -27.53 10.28
C GLY A 80 6.46 -28.09 11.44
N ASP A 81 5.12 -28.11 11.33
CA ASP A 81 4.22 -28.57 12.40
C ASP A 81 4.17 -30.11 12.53
N TYR A 82 4.33 -30.82 11.41
CA TYR A 82 4.18 -32.28 11.29
C TYR A 82 4.85 -33.09 12.42
N PRO A 83 6.15 -32.90 12.76
CA PRO A 83 6.80 -33.72 13.78
C PRO A 83 6.14 -33.64 15.16
N SER A 84 5.63 -32.46 15.52
CA SER A 84 4.97 -32.26 16.81
C SER A 84 3.56 -32.82 16.82
N ARG A 85 2.82 -32.61 15.73
CA ARG A 85 1.45 -33.09 15.58
C ARG A 85 1.38 -34.61 15.60
N ARG A 86 2.32 -35.27 14.91
CA ARG A 86 2.45 -36.74 14.91
C ARG A 86 2.48 -37.33 16.33
N VAL A 87 3.24 -36.70 17.23
CA VAL A 87 3.39 -37.18 18.62
C VAL A 87 2.21 -36.78 19.50
N VAL A 88 1.75 -35.53 19.39
CA VAL A 88 0.68 -34.97 20.24
C VAL A 88 -0.68 -35.63 19.95
N LEU A 89 -0.99 -35.83 18.67
CA LEU A 89 -2.24 -36.45 18.21
C LEU A 89 -2.11 -37.96 17.97
N ASP A 90 -0.93 -38.54 18.20
CA ASP A 90 -0.70 -39.98 17.99
C ASP A 90 -1.08 -40.43 16.56
N GLU A 91 -0.67 -39.64 15.57
CA GLU A 91 -0.95 -39.90 14.15
C GLU A 91 0.09 -40.88 13.57
N ARG A 92 -0.39 -41.80 12.72
CA ARG A 92 0.43 -42.80 12.01
C ARG A 92 0.82 -42.36 10.59
N TRP A 93 0.47 -41.14 10.21
CA TRP A 93 0.78 -40.60 8.89
C TRP A 93 2.29 -40.48 8.64
N ALA A 94 2.70 -40.85 7.42
CA ALA A 94 3.98 -40.43 6.86
C ALA A 94 3.92 -38.94 6.46
N PRO A 95 5.07 -38.24 6.35
CA PRO A 95 5.10 -36.81 6.02
C PRO A 95 4.38 -36.48 4.71
N ALA A 96 4.56 -37.32 3.68
CA ALA A 96 3.91 -37.15 2.38
C ALA A 96 2.39 -37.30 2.48
N THR A 97 1.90 -38.31 3.20
CA THR A 97 0.46 -38.54 3.43
C THR A 97 -0.16 -37.37 4.18
N TYR A 98 0.53 -36.85 5.19
CA TYR A 98 0.10 -35.68 5.96
C TYR A 98 -0.06 -34.45 5.06
N VAL A 99 0.96 -34.10 4.28
CA VAL A 99 0.93 -32.94 3.39
C VAL A 99 -0.13 -33.11 2.30
N LEU A 100 -0.22 -34.29 1.67
CA LEU A 100 -1.22 -34.56 0.64
C LEU A 100 -2.65 -34.48 1.18
N TRP A 101 -2.89 -35.02 2.38
CA TRP A 101 -4.21 -34.93 3.01
C TRP A 101 -4.58 -33.48 3.33
N HIS A 102 -3.66 -32.68 3.90
CA HIS A 102 -3.88 -31.25 4.16
C HIS A 102 -4.12 -30.46 2.87
N LEU A 103 -3.33 -30.73 1.82
CA LEU A 103 -3.50 -30.10 0.52
C LEU A 103 -4.90 -30.38 -0.04
N ARG A 104 -5.34 -31.64 -0.04
CA ARG A 104 -6.67 -32.03 -0.52
C ARG A 104 -7.78 -31.37 0.29
N PHE A 105 -7.69 -31.43 1.62
CA PHE A 105 -8.69 -30.84 2.52
C PHE A 105 -8.79 -29.32 2.34
N HIS A 106 -7.66 -28.61 2.30
CA HIS A 106 -7.65 -27.15 2.13
C HIS A 106 -8.02 -26.72 0.71
N LEU A 107 -7.67 -27.50 -0.32
CA LEU A 107 -8.17 -27.27 -1.67
C LEU A 107 -9.69 -27.44 -1.73
N ALA A 108 -10.24 -28.44 -1.04
CA ALA A 108 -11.68 -28.64 -0.95
C ALA A 108 -12.39 -27.49 -0.20
N TRP A 109 -11.83 -27.06 0.94
CA TRP A 109 -12.43 -26.05 1.80
C TRP A 109 -12.26 -24.61 1.27
N LEU A 110 -11.03 -24.23 0.91
CA LEU A 110 -10.64 -22.86 0.56
C LEU A 110 -10.29 -22.67 -0.91
N GLY A 111 -10.09 -23.75 -1.69
CA GLY A 111 -9.57 -23.67 -3.05
C GLY A 111 -10.41 -22.79 -3.98
N PHE A 112 -11.73 -22.89 -3.89
CA PHE A 112 -12.64 -22.04 -4.65
C PHE A 112 -12.46 -20.54 -4.33
N TRP A 113 -12.41 -20.20 -3.03
CA TRP A 113 -12.24 -18.81 -2.58
C TRP A 113 -10.86 -18.26 -2.93
N PHE A 114 -9.82 -19.10 -2.85
CA PHE A 114 -8.48 -18.74 -3.28
C PHE A 114 -8.40 -18.54 -4.81
N ALA A 115 -9.07 -19.38 -5.59
CA ALA A 115 -9.14 -19.22 -7.04
C ALA A 115 -9.87 -17.93 -7.44
N LEU A 116 -10.96 -17.58 -6.76
CA LEU A 116 -11.63 -16.27 -6.90
C LEU A 116 -10.69 -15.11 -6.57
N LEU A 117 -9.91 -15.22 -5.50
CA LEU A 117 -8.97 -14.20 -5.07
C LEU A 117 -7.87 -13.94 -6.11
N VAL A 118 -7.36 -15.00 -6.74
CA VAL A 118 -6.24 -14.97 -7.69
C VAL A 118 -6.69 -14.75 -9.15
N ALA A 119 -7.97 -14.99 -9.48
CA ALA A 119 -8.49 -14.90 -10.84
C ALA A 119 -8.15 -13.57 -11.56
N PRO A 120 -8.35 -12.38 -10.94
CA PRO A 120 -7.94 -11.12 -11.56
C PRO A 120 -6.46 -11.04 -11.91
N THR A 121 -5.58 -11.57 -11.06
CA THR A 121 -4.13 -11.57 -11.28
C THR A 121 -3.76 -12.44 -12.49
N VAL A 122 -4.40 -13.60 -12.65
CA VAL A 122 -4.21 -14.47 -13.82
C VAL A 122 -4.70 -13.78 -15.09
N ILE A 123 -5.86 -13.13 -15.03
CA ILE A 123 -6.45 -12.38 -16.15
C ILE A 123 -5.55 -11.21 -16.55
N GLN A 124 -5.01 -10.47 -15.59
CA GLN A 124 -4.05 -9.39 -15.86
C GLN A 124 -2.77 -9.92 -16.52
N ALA A 125 -2.21 -11.02 -16.01
CA ALA A 125 -0.97 -11.61 -16.52
C ALA A 125 -1.10 -12.22 -17.92
N SER A 126 -2.33 -12.55 -18.35
CA SER A 126 -2.59 -13.18 -19.66
C SER A 126 -2.45 -12.25 -20.87
N GLY A 127 -2.28 -10.94 -20.67
CA GLY A 127 -2.01 -9.98 -21.73
C GLY A 127 -3.09 -9.97 -22.81
N VAL A 128 -2.72 -10.36 -24.04
CA VAL A 128 -3.62 -10.39 -25.21
C VAL A 128 -4.74 -11.43 -25.04
N TRP A 129 -4.52 -12.49 -24.24
CA TRP A 129 -5.49 -13.57 -24.01
C TRP A 129 -6.50 -13.27 -22.89
N ARG A 130 -6.58 -12.02 -22.42
CA ARG A 130 -7.40 -11.58 -21.28
C ARG A 130 -8.84 -12.07 -21.32
N TRP A 131 -9.55 -11.79 -22.41
CA TRP A 131 -10.98 -12.11 -22.53
C TRP A 131 -11.25 -13.62 -22.64
N PRO A 132 -10.52 -14.40 -23.48
CA PRO A 132 -10.63 -15.86 -23.49
C PRO A 132 -10.34 -16.50 -22.12
N VAL A 133 -9.29 -16.05 -21.42
CA VAL A 133 -8.94 -16.55 -20.08
C VAL A 133 -10.04 -16.19 -19.07
N ALA A 134 -10.56 -14.96 -19.10
CA ALA A 134 -11.65 -14.54 -18.22
C ALA A 134 -12.93 -15.37 -18.44
N GLY A 135 -13.31 -15.61 -19.70
CA GLY A 135 -14.47 -16.46 -20.04
C GLY A 135 -14.28 -17.91 -19.58
N THR A 136 -13.09 -18.48 -19.78
CA THR A 136 -12.75 -19.83 -19.34
C THR A 136 -12.82 -19.94 -17.81
N LEU A 137 -12.22 -19.00 -17.08
CA LEU A 137 -12.28 -18.95 -15.62
C LEU A 137 -13.72 -18.77 -15.11
N ALA A 138 -14.54 -17.95 -15.77
CA ALA A 138 -15.95 -17.77 -15.41
C ALA A 138 -16.71 -19.09 -15.48
N VAL A 139 -16.51 -19.87 -16.54
CA VAL A 139 -17.12 -21.19 -16.71
C VAL A 139 -16.59 -22.18 -15.67
N LEU A 140 -15.27 -22.30 -15.50
CA LEU A 140 -14.68 -23.26 -14.56
C LEU A 140 -15.06 -22.97 -13.10
N LEU A 141 -14.98 -21.70 -12.67
CA LEU A 141 -15.37 -21.30 -11.33
C LEU A 141 -16.89 -21.36 -11.13
N GLY A 142 -17.68 -21.03 -12.16
CA GLY A 142 -19.13 -21.21 -12.14
C GLY A 142 -19.53 -22.68 -11.95
N LEU A 143 -18.91 -23.59 -12.69
CA LEU A 143 -19.11 -25.04 -12.55
C LEU A 143 -18.65 -25.56 -11.19
N TRP A 144 -17.53 -25.07 -10.65
CA TRP A 144 -17.10 -25.42 -9.31
C TRP A 144 -18.09 -24.91 -8.26
N ALA A 145 -18.54 -23.66 -8.34
CA ALA A 145 -19.58 -23.12 -7.45
C ALA A 145 -20.88 -23.95 -7.50
N TRP A 146 -21.29 -24.34 -8.70
CA TRP A 146 -22.48 -25.17 -8.92
C TRP A 146 -22.38 -26.58 -8.32
N ARG A 147 -21.17 -27.15 -8.32
CA ARG A 147 -20.87 -28.49 -7.78
C ARG A 147 -20.03 -28.43 -6.52
N TYR A 148 -20.16 -27.38 -5.70
CA TYR A 148 -19.25 -27.15 -4.58
C TYR A 148 -19.21 -28.33 -3.60
N THR A 149 -20.39 -28.84 -3.20
CA THR A 149 -20.49 -29.99 -2.28
C THR A 149 -19.96 -31.27 -2.92
N GLU A 150 -20.28 -31.55 -4.18
CA GLU A 150 -19.76 -32.74 -4.87
C GLU A 150 -18.24 -32.67 -5.05
N ALA A 151 -17.70 -31.49 -5.39
CA ALA A 151 -16.26 -31.25 -5.49
C ALA A 151 -15.58 -31.44 -4.14
N PHE A 152 -16.18 -30.96 -3.04
CA PHE A 152 -15.68 -31.18 -1.69
C PHE A 152 -15.60 -32.67 -1.37
N VAL A 153 -16.71 -33.39 -1.51
CA VAL A 153 -16.83 -34.84 -1.26
C VAL A 153 -15.81 -35.64 -2.10
N TRP A 154 -15.66 -35.30 -3.38
CA TRP A 154 -14.70 -35.94 -4.28
C TRP A 154 -13.25 -35.67 -3.87
N LEU A 155 -12.89 -34.42 -3.55
CA LEU A 155 -11.54 -34.04 -3.12
C LEU A 155 -11.14 -34.71 -1.81
N VAL A 156 -12.06 -34.84 -0.85
CA VAL A 156 -11.77 -35.52 0.43
C VAL A 156 -11.97 -37.03 0.37
N ARG A 157 -12.34 -37.59 -0.79
CA ARG A 157 -12.63 -39.03 -1.01
C ARG A 157 -13.72 -39.58 -0.08
N ALA A 158 -14.70 -38.75 0.26
CA ALA A 158 -15.80 -39.21 1.09
C ALA A 158 -16.69 -40.20 0.33
N ARG A 159 -17.23 -41.17 1.06
CA ARG A 159 -18.03 -42.28 0.54
C ARG A 159 -19.48 -42.15 1.02
N PRO A 160 -20.48 -42.52 0.22
CA PRO A 160 -21.87 -42.54 0.68
C PRO A 160 -22.04 -43.45 1.90
N ARG A 161 -22.75 -42.97 2.92
CA ARG A 161 -23.09 -43.74 4.11
C ARG A 161 -24.53 -44.24 4.02
N PRO A 162 -24.82 -45.51 4.36
CA PRO A 162 -26.19 -46.00 4.42
C PRO A 162 -26.99 -45.28 5.52
N TRP A 163 -28.28 -45.12 5.28
CA TRP A 163 -29.18 -44.48 6.25
C TRP A 163 -29.40 -45.35 7.48
N ARG A 164 -29.49 -44.74 8.66
CA ARG A 164 -29.88 -45.42 9.90
C ARG A 164 -31.32 -45.05 10.24
N THR A 165 -32.19 -46.05 10.37
CA THR A 165 -33.61 -45.85 10.68
C THR A 165 -33.84 -45.11 12.00
N GLU A 166 -32.95 -45.31 12.97
CA GLU A 166 -32.93 -44.59 14.25
C GLU A 166 -32.76 -43.06 14.12
N TRP A 167 -32.29 -42.55 12.97
CA TRP A 167 -32.17 -41.10 12.71
C TRP A 167 -33.41 -40.51 12.04
N GLN A 168 -34.38 -41.35 11.64
CA GLN A 168 -35.60 -40.89 10.98
C GLN A 168 -36.41 -39.90 11.86
N PRO A 169 -36.62 -40.13 13.17
CA PRO A 169 -37.37 -39.19 14.01
C PRO A 169 -36.75 -37.79 14.08
N ILE A 170 -35.43 -37.68 14.00
CA ILE A 170 -34.71 -36.40 13.99
C ILE A 170 -35.07 -35.60 12.73
N VAL A 171 -35.09 -36.26 11.57
CA VAL A 171 -35.46 -35.63 10.29
C VAL A 171 -36.95 -35.30 10.24
N ASP A 172 -37.80 -36.16 10.78
CA ASP A 172 -39.26 -35.95 10.78
C ASP A 172 -39.64 -34.71 11.61
N ARG A 173 -38.89 -34.41 12.68
CA ARG A 173 -39.02 -33.17 13.48
C ARG A 173 -38.32 -31.96 12.88
N ALA A 174 -37.43 -32.17 11.91
CA ALA A 174 -36.65 -31.11 11.31
C ALA A 174 -37.41 -30.40 10.19
N ARG A 175 -37.15 -29.11 10.02
CA ARG A 175 -37.65 -28.33 8.87
C ARG A 175 -36.80 -28.56 7.61
N ALA A 176 -35.60 -29.11 7.77
CA ALA A 176 -34.70 -29.40 6.67
C ALA A 176 -35.12 -30.70 5.95
N THR A 177 -34.96 -30.74 4.63
CA THR A 177 -35.14 -31.97 3.85
C THR A 177 -34.08 -33.01 4.23
N ARG A 178 -34.43 -34.29 4.18
CA ARG A 178 -33.52 -35.41 4.47
C ARG A 178 -32.17 -35.25 3.75
N PRO A 179 -31.04 -35.17 4.48
CA PRO A 179 -29.73 -35.01 3.86
C PRO A 179 -29.16 -36.33 3.36
N ARG A 180 -28.27 -36.24 2.36
CA ARG A 180 -27.37 -37.35 1.98
C ARG A 180 -26.29 -37.49 3.04
N LEU A 181 -25.95 -38.74 3.39
CA LEU A 181 -24.92 -39.01 4.38
C LEU A 181 -23.62 -39.44 3.70
N PHE A 182 -22.49 -38.94 4.21
CA PHE A 182 -21.16 -39.30 3.74
C PHE A 182 -20.20 -39.56 4.90
N ASP A 183 -19.27 -40.49 4.67
CA ASP A 183 -18.16 -40.80 5.56
C ASP A 183 -16.85 -40.35 4.90
N MET A 184 -16.05 -39.54 5.61
CA MET A 184 -14.77 -39.06 5.14
C MET A 184 -13.63 -39.87 5.75
N PRO A 185 -12.89 -40.62 4.92
CA PRO A 185 -11.80 -41.46 5.41
C PRO A 185 -10.60 -40.63 5.85
N VAL A 186 -10.10 -40.93 7.06
CA VAL A 186 -8.89 -40.32 7.64
C VAL A 186 -7.96 -41.42 8.16
N PRO A 187 -7.48 -42.33 7.28
CA PRO A 187 -6.76 -43.52 7.71
C PRO A 187 -5.44 -43.14 8.40
N GLY A 188 -5.26 -43.55 9.65
CA GLY A 188 -4.06 -43.27 10.44
C GLY A 188 -3.90 -41.82 10.93
N GLY A 189 -4.89 -40.94 10.69
CA GLY A 189 -4.91 -39.58 11.22
C GLY A 189 -5.99 -39.42 12.29
N ARG A 190 -5.87 -38.38 13.14
CA ARG A 190 -6.85 -38.07 14.18
C ARG A 190 -7.56 -36.74 13.93
N PHE A 191 -8.28 -36.67 12.81
CA PHE A 191 -9.16 -35.54 12.49
C PHE A 191 -10.61 -35.90 12.72
N VAL A 192 -11.18 -35.39 13.81
CA VAL A 192 -12.51 -35.76 14.32
C VAL A 192 -13.46 -34.59 14.09
N ASN A 193 -14.44 -34.73 13.19
CA ASN A 193 -15.39 -33.66 12.88
C ASN A 193 -16.70 -34.17 12.25
N ALA A 194 -17.68 -33.29 12.14
CA ALA A 194 -18.87 -33.45 11.31
C ALA A 194 -19.14 -32.13 10.56
N PHE A 195 -19.79 -32.21 9.39
CA PHE A 195 -20.08 -31.04 8.56
C PHE A 195 -21.46 -31.13 7.91
N ALA A 196 -22.22 -30.05 8.02
CA ALA A 196 -23.45 -29.82 7.27
C ALA A 196 -23.20 -28.94 6.02
N PHE A 197 -23.66 -29.42 4.86
CA PHE A 197 -23.60 -28.69 3.60
C PHE A 197 -25.02 -28.31 3.14
N PRO A 198 -25.45 -27.06 3.32
CA PRO A 198 -26.72 -26.59 2.78
C PRO A 198 -26.67 -26.55 1.26
N SER A 199 -27.81 -26.84 0.61
CA SER A 199 -27.90 -26.91 -0.85
C SER A 199 -29.26 -26.42 -1.33
N THR A 200 -29.30 -25.87 -2.55
CA THR A 200 -30.55 -25.61 -3.27
C THR A 200 -31.22 -26.89 -3.77
N ARG A 201 -30.50 -28.02 -3.77
CA ARG A 201 -30.98 -29.34 -4.17
C ARG A 201 -31.28 -30.21 -2.94
N VAL A 202 -30.34 -31.10 -2.62
CA VAL A 202 -30.40 -32.04 -1.50
C VAL A 202 -29.21 -31.71 -0.60
N PRO A 203 -29.44 -31.35 0.68
CA PRO A 203 -28.36 -31.08 1.60
C PRO A 203 -27.56 -32.35 1.89
N SER A 204 -26.37 -32.20 2.43
CA SER A 204 -25.51 -33.33 2.79
C SER A 204 -24.96 -33.16 4.20
N VAL A 205 -24.84 -34.25 4.94
CA VAL A 205 -24.10 -34.32 6.21
C VAL A 205 -22.93 -35.28 6.02
N LEU A 206 -21.76 -34.85 6.46
CA LEU A 206 -20.53 -35.62 6.37
C LEU A 206 -19.96 -35.85 7.76
N PHE A 207 -19.61 -37.09 8.08
CA PHE A 207 -18.87 -37.47 9.29
C PHE A 207 -17.46 -37.89 8.91
N THR A 208 -16.48 -37.67 9.79
CA THR A 208 -15.15 -38.29 9.63
C THR A 208 -15.13 -39.68 10.26
N ASP A 209 -14.42 -40.64 9.67
CA ASP A 209 -14.34 -42.00 10.22
C ASP A 209 -13.90 -42.01 11.70
N PRO A 210 -12.86 -41.24 12.12
CA PRO A 210 -12.48 -41.18 13.54
C PRO A 210 -13.58 -40.61 14.47
N ALA A 211 -14.49 -39.78 13.96
CA ALA A 211 -15.63 -39.30 14.76
C ALA A 211 -16.65 -40.41 15.00
N LEU A 212 -16.90 -41.23 13.98
CA LEU A 212 -17.82 -42.36 14.08
C LEU A 212 -17.28 -43.48 14.96
N GLU A 213 -15.97 -43.71 14.94
CA GLU A 213 -15.29 -44.65 15.83
C GLU A 213 -15.29 -44.19 17.29
N LEU A 214 -15.23 -42.87 17.53
CA LEU A 214 -15.20 -42.28 18.87
C LEU A 214 -16.57 -42.18 19.54
N LEU A 215 -17.61 -41.88 18.76
CA LEU A 215 -18.95 -41.59 19.26
C LEU A 215 -19.80 -42.85 19.31
N SER A 216 -20.51 -43.06 20.42
CA SER A 216 -21.55 -44.10 20.53
C SER A 216 -22.76 -43.78 19.64
N ALA A 217 -23.63 -44.76 19.37
CA ALA A 217 -24.80 -44.55 18.51
C ALA A 217 -25.71 -43.37 18.97
N ARG A 218 -25.90 -43.21 20.29
CA ARG A 218 -26.65 -42.08 20.88
C ARG A 218 -25.94 -40.74 20.63
N GLU A 219 -24.63 -40.69 20.82
CA GLU A 219 -23.84 -39.49 20.60
C GLU A 219 -23.76 -39.13 19.11
N GLN A 220 -23.69 -40.13 18.22
CA GLN A 220 -23.77 -39.92 16.77
C GLN A 220 -25.12 -39.31 16.37
N ALA A 221 -26.24 -39.81 16.94
CA ALA A 221 -27.57 -39.25 16.68
C ALA A 221 -27.70 -37.80 17.19
N ALA A 222 -27.15 -37.50 18.37
CA ALA A 222 -27.15 -36.15 18.92
C ALA A 222 -26.31 -35.16 18.09
N VAL A 223 -25.11 -35.58 17.65
CA VAL A 223 -24.28 -34.76 16.73
C VAL A 223 -24.96 -34.62 15.37
N PHE A 224 -25.59 -35.68 14.85
CA PHE A 224 -26.38 -35.60 13.62
C PHE A 224 -27.54 -34.59 13.74
N ALA A 225 -28.25 -34.57 14.87
CA ALA A 225 -29.30 -33.59 15.12
C ALA A 225 -28.77 -32.14 15.13
N HIS A 226 -27.56 -31.92 15.64
CA HIS A 226 -26.87 -30.63 15.54
C HIS A 226 -26.56 -30.24 14.08
N GLU A 227 -26.01 -31.16 13.29
CA GLU A 227 -25.75 -30.91 11.86
C GLU A 227 -27.04 -30.67 11.06
N VAL A 228 -28.15 -31.35 11.40
CA VAL A 228 -29.46 -31.11 10.80
C VAL A 228 -30.03 -29.75 11.22
N ALA A 229 -29.85 -29.35 12.48
CA ALA A 229 -30.24 -28.02 12.94
C ALA A 229 -29.52 -26.90 12.16
N HIS A 230 -28.23 -27.09 11.85
CA HIS A 230 -27.47 -26.17 10.98
C HIS A 230 -28.12 -26.00 9.60
N LEU A 231 -28.67 -27.08 9.03
CA LEU A 231 -29.36 -27.03 7.73
C LEU A 231 -30.67 -26.22 7.79
N GLU A 232 -31.34 -26.16 8.93
CA GLU A 232 -32.59 -25.37 9.08
C GLU A 232 -32.36 -23.85 8.95
N HIS A 233 -31.16 -23.35 9.22
CA HIS A 233 -30.83 -21.93 9.04
C HIS A 233 -30.76 -21.51 7.55
N TYR A 234 -30.71 -22.47 6.63
CA TYR A 234 -30.51 -22.27 5.20
C TYR A 234 -31.69 -22.81 4.39
N ASP A 235 -32.81 -22.10 4.45
CA ASP A 235 -33.97 -22.38 3.60
C ASP A 235 -33.64 -22.24 2.09
N ARG A 236 -34.55 -22.72 1.24
CA ARG A 236 -34.35 -22.67 -0.22
C ARG A 236 -34.12 -21.25 -0.74
N ARG A 237 -34.79 -20.24 -0.17
CA ARG A 237 -34.65 -18.84 -0.58
C ARG A 237 -33.26 -18.31 -0.25
N ARG A 238 -32.78 -18.51 0.97
CA ARG A 238 -31.46 -18.10 1.44
C ARG A 238 -30.36 -18.83 0.68
N CYS A 239 -30.52 -20.13 0.41
CA CYS A 239 -29.61 -20.88 -0.46
C CYS A 239 -29.53 -20.26 -1.87
N ARG A 240 -30.66 -19.88 -2.49
CA ARG A 240 -30.67 -19.19 -3.78
C ARG A 240 -29.97 -17.82 -3.73
N ILE A 241 -30.18 -17.04 -2.66
CA ILE A 241 -29.50 -15.76 -2.45
C ILE A 241 -27.99 -15.97 -2.32
N VAL A 242 -27.55 -16.94 -1.51
CA VAL A 242 -26.12 -17.27 -1.35
C VAL A 242 -25.52 -17.71 -2.69
N SER A 243 -26.21 -18.57 -3.45
CA SER A 243 -25.77 -18.95 -4.80
C SER A 243 -25.67 -17.75 -5.74
N ALA A 244 -26.67 -16.86 -5.75
CA ALA A 244 -26.65 -15.65 -6.58
C ALA A 244 -25.47 -14.72 -6.22
N ILE A 245 -25.20 -14.53 -4.92
CA ILE A 245 -24.02 -13.79 -4.44
C ILE A 245 -22.73 -14.48 -4.93
N THR A 246 -22.62 -15.79 -4.79
CA THR A 246 -21.44 -16.54 -5.24
C THR A 246 -21.22 -16.42 -6.76
N TYR A 247 -22.26 -16.55 -7.57
CA TYR A 247 -22.14 -16.34 -9.02
C TYR A 247 -21.84 -14.89 -9.37
N GLY A 248 -22.40 -13.91 -8.66
CA GLY A 248 -22.04 -12.50 -8.81
C GLY A 248 -20.57 -12.25 -8.50
N LEU A 249 -20.02 -12.88 -7.45
CA LEU A 249 -18.59 -12.84 -7.14
C LEU A 249 -17.76 -13.49 -8.25
N VAL A 250 -18.16 -14.65 -8.78
CA VAL A 250 -17.48 -15.28 -9.93
C VAL A 250 -17.46 -14.35 -11.14
N ALA A 251 -18.61 -13.80 -11.52
CA ALA A 251 -18.72 -12.88 -12.64
C ALA A 251 -17.86 -11.62 -12.43
N THR A 252 -17.85 -11.06 -11.21
CA THR A 252 -17.03 -9.90 -10.85
C THR A 252 -15.53 -10.21 -10.88
N ALA A 253 -15.11 -11.36 -10.34
CA ALA A 253 -13.72 -11.80 -10.31
C ALA A 253 -13.13 -12.09 -11.69
N THR A 254 -14.00 -12.37 -12.68
CA THR A 254 -13.62 -12.84 -14.01
C THR A 254 -13.93 -11.78 -15.06
N LEU A 255 -15.14 -11.79 -15.61
CA LEU A 255 -15.57 -10.86 -16.67
C LEU A 255 -15.54 -9.40 -16.19
N GLY A 256 -16.00 -9.14 -14.95
CA GLY A 256 -15.94 -7.82 -14.34
C GLY A 256 -14.51 -7.34 -14.13
N ALA A 257 -13.59 -8.23 -13.77
CA ALA A 257 -12.17 -7.92 -13.63
C ALA A 257 -11.53 -7.59 -14.99
N ALA A 258 -11.83 -8.36 -16.05
CA ALA A 258 -11.37 -8.05 -17.40
C ALA A 258 -11.82 -6.65 -17.84
N LEU A 259 -13.11 -6.33 -17.65
CA LEU A 259 -13.68 -5.02 -17.95
C LEU A 259 -13.06 -3.90 -17.10
N ALA A 260 -12.86 -4.13 -15.81
CA ALA A 260 -12.28 -3.16 -14.90
C ALA A 260 -10.81 -2.87 -15.25
N LEU A 261 -10.03 -3.89 -15.60
CA LEU A 261 -8.63 -3.74 -15.98
C LEU A 261 -8.44 -3.01 -17.33
N ASP A 262 -9.46 -2.98 -18.18
CA ASP A 262 -9.45 -2.17 -19.40
C ASP A 262 -9.71 -0.68 -19.13
N ARG A 263 -10.30 -0.34 -17.97
CA ARG A 263 -10.73 1.05 -17.63
C ARG A 263 -10.02 1.66 -16.43
N LEU A 264 -9.45 0.83 -15.56
CA LEU A 264 -8.84 1.21 -14.30
C LEU A 264 -7.42 0.64 -14.23
N PRO A 265 -6.47 1.37 -13.60
CA PRO A 265 -5.18 0.83 -13.26
C PRO A 265 -5.33 -0.42 -12.40
N ALA A 266 -4.55 -1.46 -12.68
CA ALA A 266 -4.61 -2.71 -11.91
C ALA A 266 -4.21 -2.50 -10.44
N GLU A 267 -3.38 -1.49 -10.19
CA GLU A 267 -2.96 -1.03 -8.88
C GLU A 267 -4.14 -0.59 -8.00
N LEU A 268 -5.27 -0.21 -8.61
CA LEU A 268 -6.49 0.17 -7.92
C LEU A 268 -7.44 -1.02 -7.74
N PHE A 269 -7.69 -1.79 -8.80
CA PHE A 269 -8.65 -2.90 -8.75
C PHE A 269 -8.18 -4.08 -7.88
N MET A 270 -6.90 -4.49 -8.00
CA MET A 270 -6.39 -5.69 -7.33
C MET A 270 -6.46 -5.63 -5.80
N PRO A 271 -6.01 -4.53 -5.13
CA PRO A 271 -6.14 -4.42 -3.69
C PRO A 271 -7.62 -4.37 -3.26
N PHE A 272 -8.46 -3.65 -4.00
CA PHE A 272 -9.88 -3.53 -3.67
C PHE A 272 -10.60 -4.88 -3.73
N TRP A 273 -10.41 -5.64 -4.81
CA TRP A 273 -10.95 -6.99 -4.93
C TRP A 273 -10.47 -7.89 -3.78
N SER A 274 -9.17 -7.89 -3.51
CA SER A 274 -8.56 -8.75 -2.48
C SER A 274 -9.10 -8.41 -1.09
N LEU A 275 -9.11 -7.13 -0.72
CA LEU A 275 -9.60 -6.67 0.57
C LEU A 275 -11.13 -6.88 0.70
N GLY A 276 -11.89 -6.64 -0.37
CA GLY A 276 -13.33 -6.86 -0.41
C GLY A 276 -13.69 -8.33 -0.18
N LEU A 277 -12.98 -9.26 -0.84
CA LEU A 277 -13.22 -10.69 -0.66
C LEU A 277 -12.81 -11.17 0.74
N ILE A 278 -11.67 -10.72 1.26
CA ILE A 278 -11.20 -11.05 2.62
C ILE A 278 -12.18 -10.52 3.68
N THR A 279 -12.59 -9.26 3.58
CA THR A 279 -13.54 -8.65 4.53
C THR A 279 -14.92 -9.32 4.46
N GLY A 280 -15.42 -9.61 3.26
CA GLY A 280 -16.64 -10.36 3.05
C GLY A 280 -16.59 -11.77 3.66
N PHE A 281 -15.46 -12.47 3.49
CA PHE A 281 -15.23 -13.78 4.11
C PHE A 281 -15.22 -13.69 5.64
N LEU A 282 -14.48 -12.72 6.21
CA LEU A 282 -14.43 -12.48 7.65
C LEU A 282 -15.77 -12.07 8.26
N TRP A 283 -16.62 -11.38 7.49
CA TRP A 283 -17.98 -11.03 7.91
C TRP A 283 -18.88 -12.26 7.90
N LYS A 284 -18.82 -13.06 6.82
CA LYS A 284 -19.55 -14.34 6.71
C LYS A 284 -19.21 -15.26 7.90
N THR A 285 -17.94 -15.40 8.24
CA THR A 285 -17.51 -16.26 9.37
C THR A 285 -17.97 -15.73 10.72
N SER A 286 -18.00 -14.40 10.95
CA SER A 286 -18.51 -13.84 12.21
C SER A 286 -20.01 -14.11 12.43
N ARG A 287 -20.81 -14.17 11.36
CA ARG A 287 -22.24 -14.49 11.45
C ARG A 287 -22.49 -15.97 11.75
N HIS A 288 -21.53 -16.84 11.42
CA HIS A 288 -21.64 -18.28 11.67
C HIS A 288 -21.71 -18.61 13.16
N LYS A 289 -21.03 -17.82 14.01
CA LYS A 289 -20.93 -18.05 15.46
C LYS A 289 -22.29 -18.08 16.16
N ALA A 290 -23.21 -17.19 15.79
CA ALA A 290 -24.54 -17.12 16.42
C ALA A 290 -25.37 -18.38 16.13
N HIS A 291 -25.28 -18.90 14.90
CA HIS A 291 -26.01 -20.11 14.50
C HIS A 291 -25.53 -21.37 15.24
N GLU A 292 -24.28 -21.43 15.71
CA GLU A 292 -23.77 -22.59 16.46
C GLU A 292 -24.56 -22.82 17.76
N THR A 293 -24.75 -21.76 18.55
CA THR A 293 -25.47 -21.86 19.82
C THR A 293 -26.96 -22.07 19.62
N GLU A 294 -27.54 -21.46 18.57
CA GLU A 294 -28.93 -21.71 18.17
C GLU A 294 -29.13 -23.16 17.71
N SER A 295 -28.16 -23.72 16.97
CA SER A 295 -28.19 -25.11 16.50
C SER A 295 -27.99 -26.11 17.64
N ASP A 296 -27.15 -25.80 18.64
CA ASP A 296 -27.02 -26.60 19.85
C ASP A 296 -28.36 -26.73 20.60
N VAL A 297 -29.06 -25.61 20.80
CA VAL A 297 -30.38 -25.60 21.45
C VAL A 297 -31.42 -26.32 20.59
N ARG A 298 -31.41 -26.09 19.27
CA ARG A 298 -32.33 -26.75 18.35
C ARG A 298 -32.10 -28.26 18.27
N ALA A 299 -30.86 -28.73 18.38
CA ALA A 299 -30.53 -30.16 18.42
C ALA A 299 -31.20 -30.88 19.58
N LEU A 300 -31.40 -30.21 20.73
CA LEU A 300 -32.12 -30.76 21.87
C LEU A 300 -33.57 -31.08 21.51
N ALA A 301 -34.24 -30.15 20.82
CA ALA A 301 -35.62 -30.34 20.36
C ALA A 301 -35.75 -31.43 19.28
N LEU A 302 -34.68 -31.72 18.53
CA LEU A 302 -34.69 -32.73 17.47
C LEU A 302 -34.37 -34.14 18.00
N CYS A 303 -33.36 -34.26 18.87
CA CYS A 303 -32.84 -35.56 19.35
C CYS A 303 -33.44 -36.01 20.69
N ASP A 304 -33.86 -35.07 21.54
CA ASP A 304 -34.35 -35.34 22.91
C ASP A 304 -33.37 -36.11 23.81
N ASP A 305 -32.06 -35.97 23.57
CA ASP A 305 -30.98 -36.55 24.39
C ASP A 305 -29.88 -35.51 24.70
N PRO A 306 -30.12 -34.60 25.67
CA PRO A 306 -29.16 -33.55 26.01
C PRO A 306 -27.83 -34.10 26.53
N GLN A 307 -27.84 -35.25 27.21
CA GLN A 307 -26.64 -35.88 27.76
C GLN A 307 -25.74 -36.42 26.64
N ALA A 308 -26.33 -37.07 25.63
CA ALA A 308 -25.59 -37.54 24.47
C ALA A 308 -24.96 -36.39 23.67
N LEU A 309 -25.64 -35.24 23.56
CA LEU A 309 -25.06 -34.06 22.90
C LEU A 309 -23.85 -33.51 23.67
N ILE A 310 -23.99 -33.32 24.99
CA ILE A 310 -22.89 -32.85 25.86
C ILE A 310 -21.71 -33.82 25.79
N SER A 311 -21.96 -35.11 25.93
CA SER A 311 -20.92 -36.15 25.89
C SER A 311 -20.24 -36.19 24.53
N GLY A 312 -21.01 -36.16 23.43
CA GLY A 312 -20.48 -36.14 22.07
C GLY A 312 -19.58 -34.95 21.80
N LEU A 313 -20.05 -33.72 22.07
CA LEU A 313 -19.24 -32.51 21.89
C LEU A 313 -17.98 -32.51 22.75
N THR A 314 -18.06 -33.04 23.98
CA THR A 314 -16.91 -33.16 24.89
C THR A 314 -15.88 -34.15 24.36
N LYS A 315 -16.31 -35.32 23.87
CA LYS A 315 -15.42 -36.32 23.25
C LYS A 315 -14.73 -35.75 22.02
N LEU A 316 -15.47 -35.09 21.13
CA LEU A 316 -14.91 -34.43 19.93
C LEU A 316 -13.82 -33.41 20.30
N ALA A 317 -14.08 -32.55 21.28
CA ALA A 317 -13.13 -31.55 21.74
C ALA A 317 -11.86 -32.15 22.37
N ILE A 318 -12.02 -33.19 23.21
CA ILE A 318 -10.88 -33.90 23.83
C ILE A 318 -10.02 -34.59 22.76
N ALA A 319 -10.66 -35.27 21.80
CA ALA A 319 -9.95 -35.97 20.72
C ALA A 319 -9.18 -35.00 19.81
N GLY A 320 -9.75 -33.81 19.55
CA GLY A 320 -9.08 -32.72 18.84
C GLY A 320 -8.04 -31.94 19.65
N ARG A 321 -7.82 -32.28 20.93
CA ARG A 321 -6.96 -31.54 21.88
C ARG A 321 -7.30 -30.05 21.99
N MET A 322 -8.58 -29.71 21.85
CA MET A 322 -9.07 -28.33 22.00
C MET A 322 -9.36 -28.03 23.47
N PRO A 323 -8.90 -26.90 24.02
CA PRO A 323 -9.25 -26.51 25.38
C PRO A 323 -10.73 -26.13 25.43
N ARG A 324 -11.39 -26.47 26.54
CA ARG A 324 -12.84 -26.24 26.69
C ARG A 324 -13.18 -24.76 26.78
N ARG A 325 -12.32 -23.99 27.46
CA ARG A 325 -12.48 -22.56 27.72
C ARG A 325 -11.50 -21.76 26.89
N TRP A 326 -11.99 -20.73 26.22
CA TRP A 326 -11.16 -19.77 25.50
C TRP A 326 -11.14 -18.45 26.25
N SER A 327 -10.19 -17.59 25.92
CA SER A 327 -10.30 -16.22 26.40
C SER A 327 -11.50 -15.55 25.74
N SER A 328 -12.16 -14.64 26.45
CA SER A 328 -13.31 -13.93 25.87
C SER A 328 -12.91 -13.18 24.59
N GLU A 329 -11.64 -12.78 24.45
CA GLU A 329 -11.13 -12.14 23.23
C GLU A 329 -11.03 -13.11 22.05
N LEU A 330 -10.45 -14.29 22.28
CA LEU A 330 -10.35 -15.30 21.25
C LEU A 330 -11.75 -15.72 20.82
N GLU A 331 -12.63 -15.98 21.77
CA GLU A 331 -14.01 -16.35 21.49
C GLU A 331 -14.75 -15.25 20.73
N HIS A 332 -14.53 -13.98 21.04
CA HIS A 332 -15.11 -12.86 20.29
C HIS A 332 -14.60 -12.79 18.84
N GLY A 333 -13.34 -13.13 18.59
CA GLY A 333 -12.73 -13.14 17.25
C GLY A 333 -12.92 -14.43 16.45
N SER A 334 -13.33 -15.52 17.09
CA SER A 334 -13.48 -16.86 16.48
C SER A 334 -14.82 -17.06 15.77
N SER A 335 -14.83 -17.95 14.76
CA SER A 335 -16.06 -18.32 14.04
C SER A 335 -16.97 -19.28 14.81
N HIS A 336 -16.44 -19.94 15.85
CA HIS A 336 -17.18 -20.85 16.73
C HIS A 336 -17.05 -20.38 18.17
N PRO A 337 -18.09 -20.55 19.00
CA PRO A 337 -17.98 -20.39 20.44
C PRO A 337 -17.09 -21.49 21.05
N SER A 338 -16.57 -21.23 22.25
CA SER A 338 -15.85 -22.23 23.03
C SER A 338 -16.77 -23.39 23.43
N LEU A 339 -16.20 -24.58 23.68
CA LEU A 339 -16.99 -25.71 24.17
C LEU A 339 -17.72 -25.34 25.46
N ALA A 340 -17.05 -24.65 26.39
CA ALA A 340 -17.64 -24.18 27.63
C ALA A 340 -18.92 -23.36 27.42
N ARG A 341 -18.88 -22.40 26.48
CA ARG A 341 -20.06 -21.59 26.11
C ARG A 341 -21.18 -22.41 25.47
N ARG A 342 -20.85 -23.39 24.63
CA ARG A 342 -21.83 -24.32 24.03
C ARG A 342 -22.53 -25.16 25.09
N LEU A 343 -21.75 -25.76 25.98
CA LEU A 343 -22.25 -26.56 27.10
C LEU A 343 -23.11 -25.72 28.05
N HIS A 344 -22.72 -24.47 28.30
CA HIS A 344 -23.51 -23.52 29.09
C HIS A 344 -24.89 -23.25 28.46
N ALA A 345 -24.94 -22.97 27.15
CA ALA A 345 -26.21 -22.74 26.46
C ALA A 345 -27.13 -23.97 26.47
N ILE A 346 -26.57 -25.17 26.26
CA ILE A 346 -27.30 -26.43 26.35
C ILE A 346 -27.89 -26.64 27.75
N ARG A 347 -27.10 -26.40 28.81
CA ARG A 347 -27.54 -26.53 30.20
C ARG A 347 -28.56 -25.48 30.64
N ARG A 348 -28.56 -24.29 30.05
CA ARG A 348 -29.64 -23.31 30.25
C ARG A 348 -30.95 -23.75 29.58
N ALA A 349 -30.87 -24.42 28.43
CA ALA A 349 -32.03 -24.81 27.64
C ALA A 349 -32.69 -26.12 28.11
N ALA A 350 -31.93 -27.02 28.74
CA ALA A 350 -32.44 -28.27 29.28
C ALA A 350 -32.02 -28.45 30.75
N PRO A 351 -32.92 -28.86 31.67
CA PRO A 351 -32.60 -29.15 33.07
C PRO A 351 -31.78 -30.44 33.16
N ILE A 352 -30.49 -30.31 32.91
CA ILE A 352 -29.52 -31.39 32.98
C ILE A 352 -28.98 -31.45 34.41
N PRO A 353 -29.15 -32.57 35.14
CA PRO A 353 -28.54 -32.73 36.45
C PRO A 353 -27.03 -32.54 36.33
N VAL A 354 -26.52 -31.45 36.92
CA VAL A 354 -25.09 -31.29 37.15
C VAL A 354 -24.79 -32.11 38.39
N MET A 355 -23.84 -33.04 38.32
CA MET A 355 -23.33 -33.73 39.51
C MET A 355 -23.02 -32.66 40.57
N PRO A 356 -23.67 -32.70 41.75
CA PRO A 356 -23.34 -31.78 42.83
C PRO A 356 -21.85 -31.90 43.13
N PHE A 357 -21.13 -30.77 43.07
CA PHE A 357 -19.73 -30.69 43.43
C PHE A 357 -19.62 -29.71 44.59
N ASP A 358 -20.12 -30.12 45.75
CA ASP A 358 -20.34 -29.30 46.95
C ASP A 358 -19.05 -28.96 47.73
N ASP A 359 -17.93 -29.61 47.41
CA ASP A 359 -16.67 -29.32 48.10
C ASP A 359 -16.11 -27.96 47.70
N THR A 360 -15.93 -27.08 48.68
CA THR A 360 -15.15 -25.85 48.49
C THR A 360 -13.71 -26.24 48.13
N LEU A 361 -13.22 -25.79 46.98
CA LEU A 361 -11.85 -26.09 46.55
C LEU A 361 -10.93 -24.94 46.95
N VAL A 362 -9.92 -25.26 47.76
CA VAL A 362 -8.85 -24.32 48.15
C VAL A 362 -7.57 -24.70 47.42
N VAL A 363 -7.11 -23.81 46.56
CA VAL A 363 -5.98 -24.00 45.64
C VAL A 363 -4.80 -23.14 46.07
N ALA A 364 -3.64 -23.75 46.24
CA ALA A 364 -2.39 -23.05 46.49
C ALA A 364 -1.89 -22.30 45.25
N THR A 365 -1.41 -21.07 45.44
CA THR A 365 -0.73 -20.29 44.39
C THR A 365 0.78 -20.55 44.43
N THR A 366 1.54 -19.94 43.52
CA THR A 366 3.01 -19.96 43.59
C THR A 366 3.58 -19.17 44.78
N ARG A 367 2.75 -18.35 45.45
CA ARG A 367 3.10 -17.68 46.69
C ARG A 367 2.47 -18.44 47.86
N PRO A 368 3.25 -18.91 48.85
CA PRO A 368 2.73 -19.78 49.91
C PRO A 368 1.54 -19.19 50.69
N THR A 369 1.53 -17.88 50.92
CA THR A 369 0.47 -17.18 51.66
C THR A 369 -0.74 -16.81 50.79
N SER A 370 -0.68 -16.96 49.47
CA SER A 370 -1.79 -16.60 48.60
C SER A 370 -2.53 -17.87 48.17
N LEU A 371 -3.83 -17.91 48.44
CA LEU A 371 -4.72 -19.03 48.15
C LEU A 371 -5.89 -18.55 47.29
N VAL A 372 -6.39 -19.45 46.44
CA VAL A 372 -7.60 -19.25 45.65
C VAL A 372 -8.66 -20.20 46.15
N VAL A 373 -9.83 -19.69 46.49
CA VAL A 373 -10.95 -20.50 46.96
C VAL A 373 -12.10 -20.42 45.95
N LEU A 374 -12.62 -21.59 45.57
CA LEU A 374 -13.79 -21.74 44.70
C LEU A 374 -14.88 -22.45 45.51
N ASP A 375 -15.86 -21.69 45.97
CA ASP A 375 -16.99 -22.19 46.75
C ASP A 375 -18.27 -22.21 45.91
N ARG A 376 -19.44 -22.22 46.57
CA ARG A 376 -20.76 -22.22 45.93
C ARG A 376 -21.08 -20.87 45.27
N ASP A 377 -20.66 -19.77 45.86
CA ASP A 377 -21.16 -18.44 45.51
C ASP A 377 -20.22 -17.71 44.55
N GLY A 378 -18.91 -17.99 44.62
CA GLY A 378 -17.96 -17.38 43.73
C GLY A 378 -16.53 -17.86 43.84
N VAL A 379 -15.65 -17.06 43.25
CA VAL A 379 -14.19 -17.21 43.35
C VAL A 379 -13.63 -16.09 44.22
N TRP A 380 -12.68 -16.43 45.08
CA TRP A 380 -12.03 -15.45 45.93
C TRP A 380 -10.56 -15.76 46.11
N TRP A 381 -9.76 -14.69 46.19
CA TRP A 381 -8.33 -14.74 46.40
C TRP A 381 -8.04 -14.12 47.75
N VAL A 382 -7.33 -14.89 48.57
CA VAL A 382 -7.01 -14.51 49.94
C VAL A 382 -5.51 -14.55 50.14
N GLU A 383 -5.04 -13.62 50.96
CA GLU A 383 -3.71 -13.66 51.54
C GLU A 383 -3.83 -14.18 52.98
N ALA A 384 -3.58 -15.47 53.15
CA ALA A 384 -3.62 -16.17 54.43
C ALA A 384 -2.51 -15.67 55.36
N ARG A 385 -2.80 -15.62 56.67
CA ARG A 385 -1.79 -15.33 57.70
C ARG A 385 -0.82 -16.49 57.88
N ASP A 386 -1.34 -17.71 57.81
CA ASP A 386 -0.59 -18.96 57.86
C ASP A 386 -0.79 -19.72 56.53
N PRO A 387 0.28 -20.07 55.79
CA PRO A 387 0.20 -20.91 54.59
C PRO A 387 -0.43 -22.29 54.79
N ALA A 388 -0.42 -22.82 56.02
CA ALA A 388 -1.01 -24.13 56.34
C ALA A 388 -2.53 -24.08 56.49
N GLU A 389 -3.11 -22.89 56.72
CA GLU A 389 -4.54 -22.69 56.89
C GLU A 389 -5.28 -22.94 55.57
N ARG A 390 -6.11 -23.98 55.53
CA ARG A 390 -6.91 -24.36 54.36
C ARG A 390 -8.41 -24.38 54.63
N ASP A 391 -8.86 -24.11 55.86
CA ASP A 391 -10.29 -24.06 56.14
C ASP A 391 -10.91 -22.77 55.55
N PRO A 392 -11.90 -22.87 54.64
CA PRO A 392 -12.50 -21.70 54.02
C PRO A 392 -13.12 -20.73 55.04
N GLU A 393 -13.76 -21.21 56.11
CA GLU A 393 -14.42 -20.31 57.06
C GLU A 393 -13.40 -19.53 57.90
N THR A 394 -12.35 -20.21 58.36
CA THR A 394 -11.21 -19.56 59.03
C THR A 394 -10.51 -18.55 58.12
N LEU A 395 -10.34 -18.88 56.83
CA LEU A 395 -9.78 -17.95 55.83
C LEU A 395 -10.66 -16.72 55.60
N ARG A 396 -12.00 -16.82 55.70
CA ARG A 396 -12.91 -15.66 55.58
C ARG A 396 -12.67 -14.63 56.69
N GLN A 397 -12.33 -15.09 57.89
CA GLN A 397 -12.23 -14.24 59.08
C GLN A 397 -10.81 -13.70 59.31
N THR A 398 -9.78 -14.48 58.95
CA THR A 398 -8.39 -14.20 59.36
C THR A 398 -7.49 -13.62 58.26
N ALA A 399 -7.92 -13.67 56.98
CA ALA A 399 -7.11 -13.23 55.84
C ALA A 399 -6.68 -11.76 55.93
N ARG A 400 -5.43 -11.47 55.52
CA ARG A 400 -4.87 -10.09 55.51
C ARG A 400 -5.52 -9.22 54.45
N SER A 401 -5.83 -9.81 53.30
CA SER A 401 -6.51 -9.16 52.20
C SER A 401 -7.39 -10.17 51.46
N ARG A 402 -8.54 -9.71 50.95
CA ARG A 402 -9.51 -10.53 50.23
C ARG A 402 -10.02 -9.81 48.99
N TRP A 403 -10.11 -10.54 47.90
CA TRP A 403 -10.88 -10.16 46.73
C TRP A 403 -11.83 -11.29 46.38
N SER A 404 -13.11 -11.00 46.17
CA SER A 404 -14.15 -12.00 45.86
C SER A 404 -15.06 -11.48 44.76
N VAL A 405 -15.45 -12.35 43.84
CA VAL A 405 -16.43 -12.04 42.78
C VAL A 405 -17.39 -13.23 42.63
N PRO A 406 -18.71 -13.00 42.63
CA PRO A 406 -19.69 -14.06 42.44
C PRO A 406 -19.66 -14.58 41.00
N TYR A 407 -20.05 -15.84 40.79
CA TYR A 407 -19.96 -16.45 39.45
C TYR A 407 -20.80 -15.74 38.39
N ASP A 408 -21.96 -15.21 38.77
CA ASP A 408 -22.86 -14.49 37.88
C ASP A 408 -22.30 -13.13 37.43
N GLU A 409 -21.30 -12.58 38.10
CA GLU A 409 -20.58 -11.38 37.63
C GLU A 409 -19.39 -11.70 36.72
N LEU A 410 -19.01 -12.98 36.59
CA LEU A 410 -17.88 -13.40 35.76
C LEU A 410 -18.29 -13.72 34.32
N VAL A 411 -17.50 -13.19 33.38
CA VAL A 411 -17.59 -13.49 31.93
C VAL A 411 -16.46 -14.41 31.45
N GLU A 412 -15.37 -14.50 32.20
CA GLU A 412 -14.21 -15.36 31.92
C GLU A 412 -13.72 -15.94 33.24
N LEU A 413 -13.62 -17.26 33.36
CA LEU A 413 -12.89 -17.91 34.44
C LEU A 413 -12.13 -19.11 33.87
N ARG A 414 -10.81 -19.00 33.73
CA ARG A 414 -10.03 -20.06 33.06
C ARG A 414 -8.58 -20.12 33.50
N VAL A 415 -7.94 -21.22 33.16
CA VAL A 415 -6.49 -21.33 33.23
C VAL A 415 -5.85 -20.74 31.96
N ARG A 416 -4.89 -19.84 32.16
CA ARG A 416 -4.04 -19.25 31.13
C ARG A 416 -2.62 -19.78 31.29
N VAL A 417 -2.06 -20.26 30.19
CA VAL A 417 -0.67 -20.70 30.10
C VAL A 417 0.04 -19.99 28.96
N PHE A 418 1.36 -19.93 29.05
CA PHE A 418 2.19 -19.54 27.93
C PHE A 418 2.71 -20.79 27.22
N TRP A 419 2.82 -20.74 25.89
CA TRP A 419 3.13 -21.92 25.09
C TRP A 419 4.56 -22.46 25.32
N TRP A 420 5.55 -21.61 25.61
CA TRP A 420 6.97 -21.99 25.72
C TRP A 420 7.46 -22.45 27.10
N GLY A 421 6.66 -22.28 28.17
CA GLY A 421 7.17 -22.28 29.55
C GLY A 421 6.31 -21.46 30.52
N GLY A 422 6.62 -21.52 31.81
CA GLY A 422 5.88 -20.83 32.87
C GLY A 422 4.73 -21.65 33.47
N GLY A 423 4.37 -21.27 34.70
CA GLY A 423 3.25 -21.85 35.47
C GLY A 423 1.89 -21.48 34.90
N ALA A 424 0.87 -22.24 35.29
CA ALA A 424 -0.52 -21.96 34.99
C ALA A 424 -0.99 -20.74 35.78
N SER A 425 -1.80 -19.88 35.18
CA SER A 425 -2.43 -18.76 35.89
C SER A 425 -3.95 -18.87 35.81
N LEU A 426 -4.65 -18.81 36.94
CA LEU A 426 -6.10 -18.60 36.92
C LEU A 426 -6.38 -17.15 36.56
N VAL A 427 -7.22 -16.94 35.54
CA VAL A 427 -7.67 -15.64 35.09
C VAL A 427 -9.17 -15.54 35.32
N ALA A 428 -9.58 -14.51 36.04
CA ALA A 428 -10.99 -14.16 36.25
C ALA A 428 -11.24 -12.79 35.61
N ARG A 429 -12.32 -12.66 34.85
CA ARG A 429 -12.79 -11.40 34.27
C ARG A 429 -14.25 -11.18 34.62
N ASP A 430 -14.55 -10.00 35.11
CA ASP A 430 -15.92 -9.57 35.40
C ASP A 430 -16.61 -8.94 34.18
N ARG A 431 -17.90 -8.67 34.30
CA ARG A 431 -18.72 -8.01 33.26
C ARG A 431 -18.25 -6.59 32.90
N SER A 432 -17.49 -5.91 33.77
CA SER A 432 -16.90 -4.60 33.48
C SER A 432 -15.67 -4.68 32.57
N GLY A 433 -15.14 -5.89 32.36
CA GLY A 433 -13.94 -6.14 31.58
C GLY A 433 -12.66 -6.09 32.42
N ALA A 434 -12.74 -5.77 33.71
CA ALA A 434 -11.59 -5.87 34.60
C ALA A 434 -11.20 -7.34 34.75
N SER A 435 -9.91 -7.63 34.58
CA SER A 435 -9.38 -8.97 34.78
C SER A 435 -8.28 -8.98 35.80
N ARG A 436 -8.29 -10.03 36.59
CA ARG A 436 -7.18 -10.36 37.45
C ARG A 436 -6.59 -11.70 37.04
N ALA A 437 -5.30 -11.90 37.30
CA ALA A 437 -4.64 -13.19 37.13
C ALA A 437 -3.77 -13.53 38.32
N VAL A 438 -3.75 -14.81 38.72
CA VAL A 438 -2.89 -15.34 39.79
C VAL A 438 -2.23 -16.64 39.33
N GLN A 439 -0.95 -16.85 39.65
CA GLN A 439 -0.23 -18.07 39.27
C GLN A 439 -0.53 -19.21 40.24
N ILE A 440 -0.93 -20.35 39.71
CA ILE A 440 -1.36 -21.53 40.46
C ILE A 440 -0.19 -22.52 40.61
N ALA A 441 -0.11 -23.18 41.76
CA ALA A 441 0.88 -24.23 41.99
C ALA A 441 0.67 -25.39 40.98
N PRO A 442 1.74 -25.93 40.34
CA PRO A 442 1.60 -26.93 39.28
C PRO A 442 0.81 -28.18 39.66
N THR A 443 0.90 -28.62 40.92
CA THR A 443 0.19 -29.80 41.45
C THR A 443 -1.32 -29.61 41.56
N GLU A 444 -1.80 -28.37 41.67
CA GLU A 444 -3.22 -28.05 41.90
C GLU A 444 -3.99 -27.80 40.59
N VAL A 445 -3.30 -27.71 39.45
CA VAL A 445 -3.91 -27.28 38.17
C VAL A 445 -4.99 -28.25 37.68
N GLU A 446 -4.79 -29.56 37.88
CA GLU A 446 -5.77 -30.58 37.48
C GLU A 446 -7.05 -30.50 38.31
N ALA A 447 -6.92 -30.38 39.63
CA ALA A 447 -8.06 -30.19 40.54
C ALA A 447 -8.82 -28.90 40.21
N LEU A 448 -8.10 -27.81 39.93
CA LEU A 448 -8.68 -26.55 39.50
C LEU A 448 -9.47 -26.70 38.20
N GLN A 449 -8.92 -27.32 37.15
CA GLN A 449 -9.62 -27.54 35.89
C GLN A 449 -10.92 -28.33 36.07
N ARG A 450 -10.90 -29.38 36.92
CA ARG A 450 -12.11 -30.15 37.27
C ARG A 450 -13.16 -29.28 37.95
N LYS A 451 -12.78 -28.42 38.92
CA LYS A 451 -13.73 -27.52 39.60
C LYS A 451 -14.29 -26.47 38.65
N LEU A 452 -13.47 -25.95 37.72
CA LEU A 452 -13.94 -25.01 36.70
C LEU A 452 -15.06 -25.62 35.84
N ASP A 453 -14.97 -26.92 35.51
CA ASP A 453 -16.02 -27.62 34.75
C ASP A 453 -17.36 -27.71 35.49
N ALA A 454 -17.31 -27.86 36.82
CA ALA A 454 -18.49 -27.92 37.65
C ALA A 454 -19.18 -26.55 37.76
N VAL A 455 -18.41 -25.46 37.88
CA VAL A 455 -18.96 -24.10 38.09
C VAL A 455 -19.29 -23.37 36.79
N GLU A 456 -18.91 -23.92 35.62
CA GLU A 456 -19.07 -23.27 34.31
C GLU A 456 -20.48 -22.73 34.03
N HIS A 457 -21.50 -23.51 34.39
CA HIS A 457 -22.91 -23.19 34.16
C HIS A 457 -23.40 -21.97 34.97
N ARG A 458 -22.65 -21.55 35.99
CA ARG A 458 -22.97 -20.41 36.86
C ARG A 458 -22.42 -19.09 36.34
N LEU A 459 -21.52 -19.12 35.34
CA LEU A 459 -20.98 -17.90 34.74
C LEU A 459 -22.02 -17.18 33.88
N ALA A 460 -21.94 -15.85 33.85
CA ALA A 460 -22.81 -15.04 33.01
C ALA A 460 -22.62 -15.33 31.52
N HIS A 461 -21.37 -15.43 31.06
CA HIS A 461 -20.95 -15.49 29.65
C HIS A 461 -21.43 -14.32 28.75
N ASP A 462 -22.36 -13.49 29.21
CA ASP A 462 -22.98 -12.40 28.46
C ASP A 462 -22.14 -11.11 28.62
N THR A 463 -21.64 -10.58 27.49
CA THR A 463 -20.88 -9.32 27.46
C THR A 463 -21.85 -8.13 27.49
N LEU A 464 -21.73 -7.24 28.50
CA LEU A 464 -22.64 -6.10 28.67
C LEU A 464 -22.34 -4.89 27.75
N VAL A 465 -21.19 -4.85 27.06
CA VAL A 465 -20.82 -3.69 26.23
C VAL A 465 -21.34 -3.85 24.80
N LEU A 466 -22.28 -2.99 24.40
CA LEU A 466 -22.68 -2.86 23.00
C LEU A 466 -21.49 -2.30 22.19
N GLU A 467 -20.82 -3.16 21.42
CA GLU A 467 -19.77 -2.75 20.50
C GLU A 467 -20.32 -2.48 19.09
N PRO A 468 -19.79 -1.48 18.37
CA PRO A 468 -20.06 -1.38 16.94
C PRO A 468 -19.57 -2.65 16.23
N PRO A 469 -20.31 -3.18 15.24
CA PRO A 469 -19.92 -4.41 14.56
C PRO A 469 -18.51 -4.27 13.97
N ALA A 470 -17.63 -5.24 14.26
CA ALA A 470 -16.24 -5.25 13.75
C ALA A 470 -16.16 -5.09 12.23
N ALA A 471 -17.21 -5.53 11.51
CA ALA A 471 -17.36 -5.32 10.07
C ALA A 471 -17.29 -3.83 9.67
N VAL A 472 -17.92 -2.92 10.43
CA VAL A 472 -17.92 -1.48 10.12
C VAL A 472 -16.48 -0.93 10.18
N GLY A 473 -15.70 -1.33 11.18
CA GLY A 473 -14.28 -0.98 11.28
C GLY A 473 -13.44 -1.53 10.13
N ARG A 474 -13.68 -2.79 9.73
CA ARG A 474 -13.01 -3.41 8.58
C ARG A 474 -13.33 -2.72 7.25
N PHE A 475 -14.60 -2.39 7.00
CA PHE A 475 -15.01 -1.66 5.80
C PHE A 475 -14.46 -0.23 5.78
N THR A 476 -14.42 0.45 6.92
CA THR A 476 -13.81 1.79 7.03
C THR A 476 -12.31 1.74 6.70
N ALA A 477 -11.60 0.75 7.21
CA ALA A 477 -10.19 0.53 6.89
C ALA A 477 -9.94 0.15 5.41
N MET A 478 -10.86 -0.58 4.79
CA MET A 478 -10.81 -0.86 3.35
C MET A 478 -11.06 0.39 2.51
N ALA A 479 -12.01 1.24 2.92
CA ALA A 479 -12.31 2.51 2.25
C ALA A 479 -11.10 3.47 2.30
N LEU A 480 -10.28 3.42 3.36
CA LEU A 480 -8.99 4.13 3.36
C LEU A 480 -8.11 3.71 2.17
N GLY A 481 -8.10 2.43 1.79
CA GLY A 481 -7.38 1.93 0.62
C GLY A 481 -7.77 2.66 -0.68
N ILE A 482 -9.05 2.99 -0.86
CA ILE A 482 -9.53 3.80 -2.00
C ILE A 482 -8.97 5.22 -1.89
N VAL A 483 -9.05 5.80 -0.69
CA VAL A 483 -8.62 7.17 -0.43
C VAL A 483 -7.10 7.32 -0.67
N VAL A 484 -6.26 6.39 -0.25
CA VAL A 484 -4.81 6.60 -0.37
C VAL A 484 -4.26 6.41 -1.78
N VAL A 485 -4.99 5.77 -2.70
CA VAL A 485 -4.54 5.62 -4.10
C VAL A 485 -4.46 6.96 -4.83
N PHE A 486 -5.31 7.92 -4.50
CA PHE A 486 -5.34 9.23 -5.16
C PHE A 486 -4.37 10.26 -4.56
N VAL A 487 -3.62 9.90 -3.52
CA VAL A 487 -2.60 10.77 -2.91
C VAL A 487 -1.22 10.13 -3.05
N GLU A 488 -0.42 10.69 -3.95
CA GLU A 488 0.97 10.29 -4.14
C GLU A 488 1.73 10.32 -2.81
N GLY A 489 2.52 9.27 -2.54
CA GLY A 489 3.30 9.16 -1.31
C GLY A 489 2.59 8.53 -0.10
N LEU A 490 1.27 8.32 -0.12
CA LEU A 490 0.53 7.79 1.05
C LEU A 490 -0.03 6.36 0.90
N LEU A 491 0.08 5.74 -0.27
CA LEU A 491 -0.46 4.41 -0.55
C LEU A 491 0.09 3.35 0.40
N SER A 492 1.41 3.28 0.55
CA SER A 492 2.10 2.33 1.43
C SER A 492 1.67 2.48 2.90
N LEU A 493 1.60 3.72 3.40
CA LEU A 493 1.15 4.00 4.76
C LEU A 493 -0.33 3.62 4.97
N GLY A 494 -1.18 3.94 4.00
CA GLY A 494 -2.61 3.58 4.03
C GLY A 494 -2.86 2.08 3.97
N LEU A 495 -2.10 1.34 3.16
CA LEU A 495 -2.19 -0.12 3.08
C LEU A 495 -1.73 -0.79 4.38
N ILE A 496 -0.63 -0.32 4.98
CA ILE A 496 -0.14 -0.86 6.27
C ILE A 496 -1.19 -0.63 7.37
N THR A 497 -1.64 0.61 7.54
CA THR A 497 -2.61 0.97 8.59
C THR A 497 -3.98 0.32 8.35
N GLY A 498 -4.44 0.30 7.10
CA GLY A 498 -5.66 -0.37 6.67
C GLY A 498 -5.61 -1.88 6.93
N LEU A 499 -4.52 -2.56 6.57
CA LEU A 499 -4.37 -4.01 6.79
C LEU A 499 -4.39 -4.36 8.28
N VAL A 500 -3.65 -3.60 9.11
CA VAL A 500 -3.66 -3.78 10.57
C VAL A 500 -5.09 -3.63 11.12
N ALA A 501 -5.83 -2.62 10.68
CA ALA A 501 -7.21 -2.39 11.10
C ALA A 501 -8.20 -3.44 10.54
N ILE A 502 -7.96 -4.02 9.36
CA ILE A 502 -8.79 -5.11 8.81
C ILE A 502 -8.64 -6.39 9.62
N ILE A 503 -7.39 -6.74 9.97
CA ILE A 503 -7.08 -7.94 10.77
C ILE A 503 -7.67 -7.78 12.17
N ARG A 504 -7.40 -6.65 12.83
CA ARG A 504 -7.87 -6.35 14.18
C ARG A 504 -8.24 -4.87 14.27
N PRO A 505 -9.52 -4.51 14.17
CA PRO A 505 -9.95 -3.11 14.08
C PRO A 505 -9.89 -2.39 15.43
N SER A 506 -8.76 -2.40 16.15
CA SER A 506 -8.61 -1.81 17.49
C SER A 506 -8.77 -0.27 17.49
N ARG A 507 -8.93 0.33 18.68
CA ARG A 507 -9.00 1.81 18.82
C ARG A 507 -7.77 2.49 18.24
N ALA A 508 -6.58 1.98 18.53
CA ALA A 508 -5.33 2.51 17.99
C ALA A 508 -5.24 2.35 16.47
N ALA A 509 -5.63 1.19 15.93
CA ALA A 509 -5.63 0.93 14.49
C ALA A 509 -6.60 1.86 13.74
N LEU A 510 -7.82 2.04 14.25
CA LEU A 510 -8.80 2.93 13.66
C LEU A 510 -8.44 4.41 13.84
N ALA A 511 -7.80 4.79 14.95
CA ALA A 511 -7.25 6.12 15.10
C ALA A 511 -6.10 6.38 14.10
N ALA A 512 -5.25 5.38 13.84
CA ALA A 512 -4.25 5.48 12.79
C ALA A 512 -4.88 5.63 11.39
N VAL A 513 -5.93 4.86 11.08
CA VAL A 513 -6.73 5.01 9.85
C VAL A 513 -7.30 6.43 9.73
N ALA A 514 -7.87 6.97 10.82
CA ALA A 514 -8.35 8.34 10.87
C ALA A 514 -7.22 9.36 10.65
N GLY A 515 -6.03 9.10 11.23
CA GLY A 515 -4.85 9.93 11.04
C GLY A 515 -4.39 9.98 9.57
N VAL A 516 -4.33 8.83 8.89
CA VAL A 516 -3.96 8.78 7.46
C VAL A 516 -5.03 9.45 6.58
N ALA A 517 -6.32 9.20 6.84
CA ALA A 517 -7.41 9.87 6.13
C ALA A 517 -7.39 11.40 6.36
N GLY A 518 -7.13 11.83 7.59
CA GLY A 518 -6.92 13.24 7.94
C GLY A 518 -5.73 13.86 7.22
N ALA A 519 -4.62 13.12 7.09
CA ALA A 519 -3.48 13.55 6.30
C ALA A 519 -3.83 13.71 4.81
N CYS A 520 -4.65 12.81 4.24
CA CYS A 520 -5.15 12.95 2.87
C CYS A 520 -5.97 14.24 2.69
N LEU A 521 -6.85 14.57 3.65
CA LEU A 521 -7.59 15.83 3.65
C LEU A 521 -6.68 17.06 3.71
N LEU A 522 -5.60 17.00 4.49
CA LEU A 522 -4.63 18.08 4.61
C LEU A 522 -3.80 18.27 3.33
N VAL A 523 -3.42 17.17 2.66
CA VAL A 523 -2.80 17.25 1.32
C VAL A 523 -3.74 17.97 0.35
N PHE A 524 -5.02 17.59 0.36
CA PHE A 524 -6.06 18.16 -0.50
C PHE A 524 -6.34 19.63 -0.20
N ALA A 525 -6.43 20.02 1.08
CA ALA A 525 -6.64 21.41 1.49
C ALA A 525 -5.50 22.33 1.00
N GLY A 526 -4.26 21.84 1.01
CA GLY A 526 -3.13 22.56 0.41
C GLY A 526 -3.23 22.70 -1.12
N ASP A 527 -3.85 21.74 -1.81
CA ASP A 527 -3.99 21.75 -3.27
C ASP A 527 -5.15 22.64 -3.76
N LEU A 528 -6.21 22.82 -2.96
CA LEU A 528 -7.34 23.74 -3.26
C LEU A 528 -6.90 25.20 -3.44
N GLY A 529 -5.78 25.61 -2.83
CA GLY A 529 -5.20 26.94 -3.04
C GLY A 529 -4.60 27.16 -4.44
N VAL A 530 -4.44 26.10 -5.23
CA VAL A 530 -3.74 26.08 -6.53
C VAL A 530 -4.62 25.56 -7.66
N ARG A 531 -5.50 24.58 -7.37
CA ARG A 531 -6.38 23.89 -8.34
C ARG A 531 -7.81 24.41 -8.24
N SER A 532 -8.51 24.52 -9.39
CA SER A 532 -9.97 24.54 -9.39
C SER A 532 -10.47 23.13 -9.08
N PRO A 533 -11.32 22.93 -8.06
CA PRO A 533 -11.80 21.59 -7.71
C PRO A 533 -12.61 20.98 -8.87
N THR A 534 -12.25 19.77 -9.28
CA THR A 534 -13.06 18.95 -10.19
C THR A 534 -13.99 18.05 -9.38
N TRP A 535 -15.11 17.61 -9.97
CA TRP A 535 -16.05 16.69 -9.31
C TRP A 535 -15.38 15.43 -8.71
N PRO A 536 -14.44 14.75 -9.39
CA PRO A 536 -13.70 13.63 -8.80
C PRO A 536 -12.90 14.02 -7.55
N THR A 537 -12.27 15.19 -7.57
CA THR A 537 -11.47 15.66 -6.42
C THR A 537 -12.32 16.04 -5.21
N LEU A 538 -13.52 16.59 -5.43
CA LEU A 538 -14.48 16.85 -4.35
C LEU A 538 -15.06 15.55 -3.78
N ALA A 539 -15.44 14.60 -4.65
CA ALA A 539 -15.93 13.29 -4.22
C ALA A 539 -14.85 12.54 -3.41
N TYR A 540 -13.60 12.65 -3.83
CA TYR A 540 -12.45 12.12 -3.11
C TYR A 540 -12.29 12.72 -1.72
N ALA A 541 -12.31 14.05 -1.61
CA ALA A 541 -12.17 14.75 -0.33
C ALA A 541 -13.33 14.41 0.61
N ALA A 542 -14.55 14.33 0.09
CA ALA A 542 -15.71 13.88 0.85
C ALA A 542 -15.54 12.43 1.35
N ALA A 543 -15.02 11.53 0.52
CA ALA A 543 -14.72 10.17 0.92
C ALA A 543 -13.63 10.09 2.01
N ALA A 544 -12.54 10.85 1.88
CA ALA A 544 -11.50 10.97 2.90
C ALA A 544 -12.06 11.52 4.22
N GLY A 545 -12.93 12.53 4.14
CA GLY A 545 -13.67 13.11 5.25
C GLY A 545 -14.54 12.09 5.98
N LEU A 546 -15.33 11.33 5.23
CA LEU A 546 -16.20 10.29 5.76
C LEU A 546 -15.39 9.16 6.43
N VAL A 547 -14.31 8.69 5.80
CA VAL A 547 -13.42 7.66 6.38
C VAL A 547 -12.78 8.18 7.67
N CYS A 548 -12.28 9.42 7.67
CA CYS A 548 -11.70 10.05 8.85
C CYS A 548 -12.71 10.14 10.01
N ALA A 549 -13.91 10.67 9.74
CA ALA A 549 -14.97 10.83 10.73
C ALA A 549 -15.44 9.47 11.29
N MET A 550 -15.71 8.51 10.42
CA MET A 550 -16.14 7.16 10.81
C MET A 550 -15.06 6.44 11.64
N ALA A 551 -13.81 6.47 11.19
CA ALA A 551 -12.71 5.84 11.91
C ALA A 551 -12.45 6.51 13.28
N ALA A 552 -12.53 7.84 13.35
CA ALA A 552 -12.40 8.58 14.60
C ALA A 552 -13.56 8.31 15.57
N TRP A 553 -14.80 8.19 15.07
CA TRP A 553 -15.96 7.80 15.86
C TRP A 553 -15.78 6.38 16.42
N LEU A 554 -15.42 5.40 15.58
CA LEU A 554 -15.18 4.02 16.00
C LEU A 554 -13.99 3.87 16.97
N ALA A 555 -12.98 4.74 16.87
CA ALA A 555 -11.85 4.76 17.80
C ALA A 555 -12.22 5.31 19.20
N ARG A 556 -13.35 6.02 19.31
CA ARG A 556 -13.89 6.55 20.57
C ARG A 556 -14.91 5.62 21.22
N GLN A 557 -15.52 4.70 20.47
CA GLN A 557 -16.50 3.77 21.01
C GLN A 557 -15.88 2.88 22.10
N PRO A 558 -16.61 2.63 23.20
CA PRO A 558 -16.17 1.73 24.25
C PRO A 558 -16.03 0.31 23.70
N ARG A 559 -15.05 -0.44 24.19
CA ARG A 559 -14.88 -1.86 23.82
C ARG A 559 -14.61 -2.72 25.04
N THR A 560 -15.09 -3.95 24.95
CA THR A 560 -14.98 -5.01 25.96
C THR A 560 -13.53 -5.25 26.39
N PHE A 561 -12.55 -4.95 25.54
CA PHE A 561 -11.13 -5.25 25.78
C PHE A 561 -10.22 -4.01 25.85
N ASP A 562 -10.76 -2.84 26.16
CA ASP A 562 -10.00 -1.58 26.16
C ASP A 562 -8.77 -1.58 27.11
N GLY A 563 -7.71 -0.87 26.67
CA GLY A 563 -6.55 -0.53 27.51
C GLY A 563 -5.40 -1.54 27.54
N ARG A 564 -5.45 -2.64 26.77
CA ARG A 564 -4.38 -3.65 26.80
C ARG A 564 -3.22 -3.33 25.87
N PRO A 565 -1.98 -3.71 26.25
CA PRO A 565 -0.82 -3.58 25.37
C PRO A 565 -1.03 -4.22 23.99
N ALA A 566 -1.72 -5.37 23.91
CA ALA A 566 -1.98 -6.06 22.65
C ALA A 566 -2.86 -5.27 21.65
N ASP A 567 -3.65 -4.29 22.11
CA ASP A 567 -4.56 -3.53 21.25
C ASP A 567 -3.94 -2.30 20.61
N TYR A 568 -2.83 -1.79 21.19
CA TYR A 568 -2.13 -0.62 20.67
C TYR A 568 -0.67 -0.87 20.31
N LEU A 569 0.04 -1.81 20.96
CA LEU A 569 1.46 -2.06 20.68
C LEU A 569 1.73 -2.51 19.23
N PRO A 570 0.95 -3.41 18.60
CA PRO A 570 1.24 -3.81 17.22
C PRO A 570 1.10 -2.64 16.24
N THR A 571 0.03 -1.85 16.38
CA THR A 571 -0.19 -0.64 15.58
C THR A 571 0.91 0.39 15.82
N MET A 572 1.26 0.64 17.08
CA MET A 572 2.33 1.57 17.42
C MET A 572 3.69 1.11 16.94
N GLY A 573 4.03 -0.16 17.12
CA GLY A 573 5.30 -0.73 16.66
C GLY A 573 5.43 -0.62 15.14
N ALA A 574 4.37 -0.92 14.40
CA ALA A 574 4.34 -0.73 12.95
C ALA A 574 4.54 0.75 12.56
N LEU A 575 3.82 1.67 13.20
CA LEU A 575 3.94 3.10 12.93
C LEU A 575 5.29 3.69 13.34
N VAL A 576 5.85 3.29 14.48
CA VAL A 576 7.20 3.67 14.92
C VAL A 576 8.24 3.17 13.94
N LEU A 577 8.10 1.93 13.43
CA LEU A 577 8.99 1.41 12.39
C LEU A 577 8.87 2.23 11.10
N VAL A 578 7.65 2.55 10.66
CA VAL A 578 7.44 3.40 9.47
C VAL A 578 8.05 4.79 9.68
N VAL A 579 7.86 5.40 10.85
CA VAL A 579 8.47 6.69 11.20
C VAL A 579 9.99 6.57 11.21
N ALA A 580 10.57 5.53 11.81
CA ALA A 580 12.01 5.32 11.83
C ALA A 580 12.60 5.14 10.41
N LEU A 581 11.93 4.36 9.56
CA LEU A 581 12.36 4.11 8.18
C LEU A 581 12.24 5.35 7.28
N THR A 582 11.29 6.26 7.56
CA THR A 582 11.07 7.47 6.76
C THR A 582 11.87 8.68 7.29
N TRP A 583 11.92 8.90 8.61
CA TRP A 583 12.62 10.01 9.24
C TRP A 583 14.09 9.76 9.53
N GLY A 584 14.46 8.53 9.92
CA GLY A 584 15.84 8.19 10.29
C GLY A 584 16.87 8.58 9.21
N PRO A 585 16.62 8.25 7.93
CA PRO A 585 17.52 8.66 6.87
C PRO A 585 17.54 10.17 6.57
N LEU A 586 16.40 10.85 6.73
CA LEU A 586 16.33 12.31 6.57
C LEU A 586 17.18 13.01 7.63
N VAL A 587 17.07 12.59 8.89
CA VAL A 587 17.88 13.12 9.99
C VAL A 587 19.36 12.86 9.75
N ALA A 588 19.74 11.63 9.35
CA ALA A 588 21.12 11.31 9.01
C ALA A 588 21.66 12.18 7.85
N HIS A 589 20.84 12.47 6.85
CA HIS A 589 21.21 13.35 5.74
C HIS A 589 21.40 14.81 6.17
N LEU A 590 20.49 15.34 7.00
CA LEU A 590 20.58 16.71 7.52
C LEU A 590 21.82 16.88 8.41
N VAL A 591 22.12 15.91 9.27
CA VAL A 591 23.32 15.91 10.12
C VAL A 591 24.60 15.87 9.29
N ARG A 592 24.67 15.07 8.22
CA ARG A 592 25.87 14.98 7.38
C ARG A 592 26.14 16.21 6.52
N THR A 593 25.09 16.92 6.11
CA THR A 593 25.21 17.97 5.08
C THR A 593 25.27 19.39 5.65
N SER A 594 25.04 19.59 6.95
CA SER A 594 25.07 20.90 7.64
C SER A 594 24.26 22.00 6.91
N ARG A 595 23.21 21.64 6.15
CA ARG A 595 22.44 22.59 5.33
C ARG A 595 21.31 23.25 6.13
N ARG A 596 21.03 24.53 5.81
CA ARG A 596 20.08 25.47 6.45
C ARG A 596 18.61 24.97 6.50
N PRO A 597 17.78 25.49 7.42
CA PRO A 597 16.37 25.10 7.62
C PRO A 597 15.45 25.23 6.39
N ALA A 598 15.77 26.11 5.44
CA ALA A 598 15.00 26.28 4.21
C ALA A 598 14.97 25.01 3.32
N VAL A 599 16.07 24.24 3.31
CA VAL A 599 16.13 22.96 2.57
C VAL A 599 15.25 21.92 3.25
N ALA A 600 15.23 21.87 4.59
CA ALA A 600 14.38 20.95 5.35
C ALA A 600 12.88 21.20 5.10
N ALA A 601 12.47 22.47 5.04
CA ALA A 601 11.08 22.86 4.75
C ALA A 601 10.61 22.35 3.37
N HIS A 602 11.42 22.54 2.33
CA HIS A 602 11.08 22.11 0.97
C HIS A 602 11.05 20.57 0.82
N LEU A 603 11.92 19.88 1.55
CA LEU A 603 11.95 18.42 1.61
C LEU A 603 10.70 17.85 2.32
N LEU A 604 10.23 18.49 3.38
CA LEU A 604 9.03 18.09 4.14
C LEU A 604 7.73 18.32 3.36
N GLY A 605 7.63 19.42 2.60
CA GLY A 605 6.49 19.69 1.72
C GLY A 605 6.39 18.72 0.53
N GLY A 606 7.52 18.11 0.14
CA GLY A 606 7.62 17.20 -1.00
C GLY A 606 7.35 15.73 -0.73
N ALA A 607 7.26 15.31 0.53
CA ALA A 607 7.16 13.92 0.95
C ALA A 607 6.06 13.76 2.01
N PRO A 608 4.78 13.63 1.60
CA PRO A 608 3.65 13.63 2.53
C PRO A 608 3.68 12.49 3.56
N ILE A 609 4.34 11.38 3.23
CA ILE A 609 4.50 10.24 4.14
C ILE A 609 5.19 10.60 5.45
N LEU A 610 6.13 11.56 5.45
CA LEU A 610 6.91 11.93 6.62
C LEU A 610 6.01 12.45 7.74
N TRP A 611 5.18 13.44 7.42
CA TRP A 611 4.28 14.03 8.42
C TRP A 611 3.00 13.21 8.59
N ALA A 612 2.51 12.52 7.56
CA ALA A 612 1.35 11.64 7.68
C ALA A 612 1.63 10.43 8.60
N ALA A 613 2.83 9.86 8.59
CA ALA A 613 3.22 8.80 9.50
C ALA A 613 3.26 9.27 10.96
N LEU A 614 3.77 10.50 11.21
CA LEU A 614 3.71 11.12 12.54
C LEU A 614 2.26 11.42 12.96
N PHE A 615 1.42 11.87 12.03
CA PHE A 615 0.01 12.15 12.29
C PHE A 615 -0.76 10.87 12.66
N ALA A 616 -0.54 9.78 11.94
CA ALA A 616 -1.11 8.46 12.25
C ALA A 616 -0.60 7.91 13.59
N LEU A 617 0.71 8.06 13.88
CA LEU A 617 1.30 7.67 15.16
C LEU A 617 0.72 8.49 16.33
N ALA A 618 0.61 9.80 16.16
CA ALA A 618 0.02 10.71 17.14
C ALA A 618 -1.44 10.37 17.43
N ALA A 619 -2.24 10.09 16.39
CA ALA A 619 -3.62 9.65 16.54
C ALA A 619 -3.72 8.32 17.31
N ALA A 620 -2.84 7.35 17.02
CA ALA A 620 -2.77 6.10 17.78
C ALA A 620 -2.39 6.33 19.26
N LEU A 621 -1.43 7.22 19.55
CA LEU A 621 -1.01 7.58 20.91
C LEU A 621 -2.14 8.17 21.75
N LEU A 622 -3.07 8.90 21.13
CA LEU A 622 -4.24 9.48 21.82
C LEU A 622 -5.19 8.43 22.41
N THR A 623 -5.16 7.20 21.89
CA THR A 623 -6.02 6.09 22.36
C THR A 623 -5.43 5.31 23.53
N THR A 624 -4.21 5.63 23.96
CA THR A 624 -3.56 4.90 25.06
C THR A 624 -4.17 5.24 26.42
N PRO A 625 -4.22 4.26 27.36
CA PRO A 625 -4.74 4.49 28.70
C PRO A 625 -3.80 5.36 29.56
N ARG A 626 -2.51 5.44 29.21
CA ARG A 626 -1.50 6.20 29.98
C ARG A 626 -1.60 7.70 29.67
N ARG A 627 -1.97 8.50 30.69
CA ARG A 627 -2.14 9.95 30.58
C ARG A 627 -0.90 10.67 30.01
N GLY A 628 0.31 10.26 30.40
CA GLY A 628 1.56 10.85 29.89
C GLY A 628 1.75 10.63 28.38
N VAL A 629 1.57 9.40 27.91
CA VAL A 629 1.69 9.04 26.49
C VAL A 629 0.64 9.75 25.65
N ARG A 630 -0.59 9.89 26.16
CA ARG A 630 -1.67 10.64 25.51
C ARG A 630 -1.33 12.12 25.33
N ARG A 631 -0.71 12.76 26.34
CA ARG A 631 -0.26 14.15 26.24
C ARG A 631 0.84 14.30 25.19
N SER A 632 1.83 13.41 25.17
CA SER A 632 2.86 13.38 24.12
C SER A 632 2.26 13.20 22.73
N GLY A 633 1.24 12.35 22.59
CA GLY A 633 0.48 12.18 21.34
C GLY A 633 -0.23 13.45 20.89
N ALA A 634 -0.84 14.20 21.81
CA ALA A 634 -1.49 15.48 21.48
C ALA A 634 -0.48 16.55 21.01
N VAL A 635 0.67 16.65 21.69
CA VAL A 635 1.76 17.55 21.28
C VAL A 635 2.31 17.15 19.91
N LEU A 636 2.53 15.86 19.68
CA LEU A 636 3.01 15.35 18.39
C LEU A 636 2.00 15.60 17.27
N LEU A 637 0.69 15.48 17.55
CA LEU A 637 -0.36 15.76 16.57
C LEU A 637 -0.35 17.23 16.16
N ALA A 638 -0.27 18.14 17.13
CA ALA A 638 -0.18 19.58 16.88
C ALA A 638 1.10 19.93 16.09
N ALA A 639 2.25 19.37 16.49
CA ALA A 639 3.51 19.57 15.79
C ALA A 639 3.47 19.04 14.34
N ALA A 640 2.93 17.83 14.12
CA ALA A 640 2.81 17.25 12.79
C ALA A 640 1.85 18.06 11.88
N ALA A 641 0.76 18.60 12.44
CA ALA A 641 -0.18 19.47 11.72
C ALA A 641 0.45 20.81 11.31
N LEU A 642 1.30 21.39 12.17
CA LEU A 642 1.98 22.66 11.92
C LEU A 642 3.17 22.51 10.95
N VAL A 643 3.98 21.46 11.10
CA VAL A 643 5.24 21.32 10.35
C VAL A 643 5.02 20.80 8.93
N GLY A 644 4.07 19.90 8.67
CA GLY A 644 3.85 19.34 7.34
C GLY A 644 2.94 20.23 6.47
N PRO A 645 1.62 20.21 6.71
CA PRO A 645 0.65 21.03 6.01
C PRO A 645 0.92 22.52 6.14
N GLY A 646 1.35 23.00 7.31
CA GLY A 646 1.68 24.41 7.52
C GLY A 646 2.85 24.88 6.66
N VAL A 647 3.93 24.08 6.53
CA VAL A 647 5.04 24.40 5.62
C VAL A 647 4.62 24.29 4.16
N LYS A 648 3.83 23.28 3.77
CA LYS A 648 3.29 23.19 2.40
C LYS A 648 2.38 24.38 2.08
N LEU A 649 1.53 24.79 3.01
CA LEU A 649 0.61 25.91 2.87
C LEU A 649 1.38 27.22 2.81
N VAL A 650 2.36 27.43 3.69
CA VAL A 650 3.26 28.59 3.67
C VAL A 650 4.08 28.62 2.38
N ASP A 651 4.65 27.50 1.93
CA ASP A 651 5.34 27.38 0.63
C ASP A 651 4.38 27.70 -0.52
N THR A 652 3.13 27.22 -0.48
CA THR A 652 2.11 27.49 -1.51
C THR A 652 1.59 28.93 -1.49
N LEU A 653 1.58 29.59 -0.32
CA LEU A 653 1.18 30.99 -0.16
C LEU A 653 2.32 31.96 -0.47
N LEU A 654 3.57 31.59 -0.14
CA LEU A 654 4.79 32.37 -0.39
C LEU A 654 5.32 32.20 -1.82
N THR A 655 5.17 31.00 -2.42
CA THR A 655 5.36 30.82 -3.86
C THR A 655 4.17 31.43 -4.57
N SER A 656 4.30 32.73 -4.86
CA SER A 656 3.38 33.58 -5.61
C SER A 656 2.40 32.79 -6.48
N ARG A 657 1.10 32.83 -6.16
CA ARG A 657 0.05 32.22 -6.99
C ARG A 657 0.31 32.60 -8.44
N PRO A 658 0.42 31.62 -9.35
CA PRO A 658 0.71 31.95 -10.74
C PRO A 658 -0.44 32.76 -11.31
N THR A 659 -0.12 33.77 -12.11
CA THR A 659 -1.15 34.48 -12.87
C THR A 659 -1.70 33.50 -13.90
N VAL A 660 -3.00 33.21 -13.82
CA VAL A 660 -3.68 32.42 -14.84
C VAL A 660 -3.83 33.30 -16.06
N VAL A 661 -3.19 32.87 -17.14
CA VAL A 661 -3.22 33.61 -18.40
C VAL A 661 -4.61 33.48 -19.03
N GLY A 662 -5.19 34.60 -19.46
CA GLY A 662 -6.44 34.59 -20.23
C GLY A 662 -6.22 33.98 -21.61
N GLU A 663 -7.04 32.99 -21.97
CA GLU A 663 -6.93 32.29 -23.25
C GLU A 663 -8.01 32.76 -24.22
N THR A 664 -7.61 33.22 -25.40
CA THR A 664 -8.54 33.48 -26.51
C THR A 664 -8.41 32.37 -27.55
N GLY A 665 -9.55 31.87 -28.02
CA GLY A 665 -9.62 30.84 -29.05
C GLY A 665 -9.59 31.49 -30.43
N HIS A 666 -8.68 31.05 -31.30
CA HIS A 666 -8.61 31.49 -32.69
C HIS A 666 -8.72 30.30 -33.64
N GLY A 667 -8.98 30.58 -34.91
CA GLY A 667 -9.15 29.57 -35.96
C GLY A 667 -7.94 28.64 -36.12
N THR A 668 -8.09 27.64 -36.98
CA THR A 668 -7.07 26.62 -37.26
C THR A 668 -5.72 27.22 -37.59
N LEU A 669 -4.63 26.61 -37.10
CA LEU A 669 -3.25 27.04 -37.35
C LEU A 669 -2.87 26.79 -38.83
N PRO A 670 -2.77 27.83 -39.70
CA PRO A 670 -2.48 27.63 -41.11
C PRO A 670 -1.00 27.31 -41.31
N ARG A 671 -0.70 26.26 -42.08
CA ARG A 671 0.66 25.94 -42.54
C ARG A 671 0.98 26.84 -43.75
N THR A 672 2.01 27.68 -43.63
CA THR A 672 2.41 28.63 -44.68
C THR A 672 3.54 28.11 -45.55
N ALA A 673 4.43 27.28 -45.00
CA ALA A 673 5.50 26.63 -45.75
C ALA A 673 5.84 25.25 -45.18
N GLN A 674 6.33 24.36 -46.05
CA GLN A 674 6.87 23.05 -45.69
C GLN A 674 8.10 22.76 -46.55
N LEU A 675 9.23 22.45 -45.90
CA LEU A 675 10.48 22.11 -46.56
C LEU A 675 10.94 20.72 -46.10
N GLU A 676 11.28 19.86 -47.05
CA GLU A 676 11.86 18.55 -46.75
C GLU A 676 13.35 18.68 -46.44
N LEU A 677 13.81 17.89 -45.46
CA LEU A 677 15.17 17.91 -44.96
C LEU A 677 15.85 16.54 -45.14
N PRO A 678 17.19 16.49 -45.11
CA PRO A 678 17.94 15.24 -45.10
C PRO A 678 17.53 14.32 -43.94
N TRP A 679 17.73 13.01 -44.08
CA TRP A 679 17.23 11.99 -43.13
C TRP A 679 17.69 12.17 -41.67
N ARG A 680 18.87 12.77 -41.48
CA ARG A 680 19.51 12.97 -40.18
C ARG A 680 19.61 14.45 -39.84
N VAL A 681 18.56 14.95 -39.19
CA VAL A 681 18.50 16.30 -38.61
C VAL A 681 18.73 16.28 -37.11
N GLY A 682 19.19 17.40 -36.57
CA GLY A 682 19.36 17.66 -35.15
C GLY A 682 18.82 19.03 -34.75
N VAL A 683 19.69 19.88 -34.20
CA VAL A 683 19.30 21.18 -33.62
C VAL A 683 18.78 22.14 -34.68
N LEU A 684 17.68 22.83 -34.36
CA LEU A 684 17.13 23.94 -35.13
C LEU A 684 17.53 25.28 -34.50
N ARG A 685 18.01 26.22 -35.31
CA ARG A 685 18.29 27.61 -34.96
C ARG A 685 17.54 28.51 -35.93
N VAL A 686 17.03 29.63 -35.46
CA VAL A 686 16.29 30.59 -36.28
C VAL A 686 16.89 31.96 -36.04
N SER A 687 17.00 32.78 -37.10
CA SER A 687 17.49 34.15 -36.98
C SER A 687 16.53 35.03 -36.17
N PRO A 688 16.98 36.14 -35.57
CA PRO A 688 16.14 36.95 -34.68
C PRO A 688 14.83 37.47 -35.32
N VAL A 689 14.85 37.86 -36.60
CA VAL A 689 13.66 38.27 -37.37
C VAL A 689 12.97 37.06 -38.01
N GLY A 690 13.67 35.92 -38.08
CA GLY A 690 13.11 34.67 -38.56
C GLY A 690 13.03 34.54 -40.06
N THR A 691 13.85 35.28 -40.82
CA THR A 691 13.93 35.09 -42.29
C THR A 691 14.78 33.88 -42.67
N ARG A 692 15.61 33.38 -41.74
CA ARG A 692 16.49 32.23 -41.92
C ARG A 692 16.33 31.19 -40.81
N ALA A 693 16.46 29.93 -41.18
CA ALA A 693 16.54 28.80 -40.26
C ALA A 693 17.78 27.96 -40.57
N ALA A 694 18.57 27.62 -39.57
CA ALA A 694 19.69 26.69 -39.69
C ALA A 694 19.34 25.37 -39.01
N VAL A 695 19.41 24.27 -39.75
CA VAL A 695 19.18 22.92 -39.23
C VAL A 695 20.48 22.15 -39.25
N MET A 696 20.90 21.62 -38.11
CA MET A 696 22.04 20.70 -38.06
C MET A 696 21.67 19.42 -38.80
N THR A 697 22.49 19.03 -39.77
CA THR A 697 22.37 17.82 -40.58
C THR A 697 23.65 16.99 -40.47
N ARG A 698 23.52 15.67 -40.61
CA ARG A 698 24.67 14.76 -40.56
C ARG A 698 24.54 13.66 -41.60
N GLU A 699 25.44 13.61 -42.58
CA GLU A 699 25.38 12.61 -43.66
C GLU A 699 25.58 11.17 -43.16
N ALA A 700 26.55 10.92 -42.26
CA ALA A 700 26.86 9.61 -41.69
C ALA A 700 27.28 9.71 -40.21
N ALA A 701 27.30 8.60 -39.46
CA ALA A 701 27.56 8.64 -38.02
C ALA A 701 28.93 9.24 -37.61
N ARG A 702 29.90 9.26 -38.53
CA ARG A 702 31.27 9.78 -38.36
C ARG A 702 31.58 11.00 -39.25
N ALA A 703 30.60 11.52 -40.00
CA ALA A 703 30.79 12.71 -40.82
C ALA A 703 30.77 13.98 -39.94
N PRO A 704 31.48 15.06 -40.32
CA PRO A 704 31.41 16.34 -39.62
C PRO A 704 29.98 16.87 -39.60
N ASP A 705 29.62 17.57 -38.52
CA ASP A 705 28.33 18.25 -38.41
C ASP A 705 28.27 19.42 -39.41
N ARG A 706 27.16 19.52 -40.13
CA ARG A 706 26.90 20.58 -41.12
C ARG A 706 25.57 21.24 -40.83
N PHE A 707 25.51 22.56 -40.89
CA PHE A 707 24.28 23.32 -40.81
C PHE A 707 23.76 23.65 -42.20
N LEU A 708 22.57 23.14 -42.50
CA LEU A 708 21.80 23.57 -43.67
C LEU A 708 21.07 24.85 -43.29
N VAL A 709 21.55 25.99 -43.81
CA VAL A 709 20.92 27.30 -43.64
C VAL A 709 19.93 27.55 -44.77
N LEU A 710 18.67 27.71 -44.41
CA LEU A 710 17.54 27.88 -45.29
C LEU A 710 17.01 29.30 -45.16
N ARG A 711 16.78 29.98 -46.28
CA ARG A 711 15.95 31.20 -46.30
C ARG A 711 14.50 30.76 -46.45
N LEU A 712 13.61 31.26 -45.59
CA LEU A 712 12.20 30.85 -45.60
C LEU A 712 11.47 31.22 -46.91
N GLU A 713 12.01 32.19 -47.66
CA GLU A 713 11.53 32.64 -48.98
C GLU A 713 12.25 31.95 -50.16
N GLY A 714 13.11 30.97 -49.89
CA GLY A 714 13.87 30.22 -50.91
C GLY A 714 15.35 30.60 -50.95
N GLY A 715 16.21 29.58 -51.03
CA GLY A 715 17.68 29.67 -50.96
C GLY A 715 18.24 28.72 -49.89
N ARG A 716 19.33 28.02 -50.23
CA ARG A 716 19.99 27.05 -49.36
C ARG A 716 21.50 27.26 -49.36
N ALA A 717 22.12 27.18 -48.19
CA ALA A 717 23.56 27.17 -48.02
C ALA A 717 23.96 26.12 -46.99
N ASP A 718 24.94 25.29 -47.32
CA ASP A 718 25.52 24.33 -46.38
C ASP A 718 26.76 24.93 -45.73
N LEU A 719 26.75 25.01 -44.40
CA LEU A 719 27.86 25.52 -43.61
C LEU A 719 28.43 24.40 -42.75
N GLU A 720 29.75 24.28 -42.71
CA GLU A 720 30.41 23.37 -41.78
C GLU A 720 30.43 23.98 -40.38
N GLY A 721 30.10 23.17 -39.36
CA GLY A 721 30.08 23.65 -37.99
C GLY A 721 29.41 22.67 -37.03
N ARG A 722 29.95 22.58 -35.82
CA ARG A 722 29.43 21.83 -34.68
C ARG A 722 28.28 22.55 -33.97
N ASP A 723 28.29 23.87 -33.97
CA ASP A 723 27.16 24.70 -33.54
C ASP A 723 27.13 26.03 -34.31
N LEU A 724 25.96 26.66 -34.40
CA LEU A 724 25.76 27.92 -35.10
C LEU A 724 24.80 28.82 -34.32
N ARG A 725 25.12 30.11 -34.23
CA ARG A 725 24.24 31.13 -33.65
C ARG A 725 24.17 32.34 -34.57
N PHE A 726 22.95 32.73 -34.94
CA PHE A 726 22.73 33.97 -35.69
C PHE A 726 23.00 35.19 -34.82
N ILE A 727 23.73 36.17 -35.36
CA ILE A 727 23.88 37.51 -34.77
C ILE A 727 22.72 38.38 -35.24
N ASP A 728 22.46 38.35 -36.54
CA ASP A 728 21.37 39.02 -37.24
C ASP A 728 20.99 38.22 -38.50
N GLU A 729 20.26 38.81 -39.44
CA GLU A 729 19.81 38.15 -40.68
C GLU A 729 20.93 37.93 -41.72
N ARG A 730 22.07 38.59 -41.56
CA ARG A 730 23.24 38.55 -42.46
C ARG A 730 24.47 37.94 -41.80
N ASN A 731 24.58 37.96 -40.49
CA ASN A 731 25.78 37.55 -39.76
C ASN A 731 25.49 36.37 -38.82
N ALA A 732 26.39 35.40 -38.78
CA ALA A 732 26.34 34.29 -37.85
C ALA A 732 27.72 33.94 -37.30
N LEU A 733 27.74 33.37 -36.09
CA LEU A 733 28.92 32.69 -35.55
C LEU A 733 28.75 31.19 -35.74
N THR A 734 29.75 30.56 -36.36
CA THR A 734 29.85 29.10 -36.44
C THR A 734 31.05 28.63 -35.61
N LEU A 735 30.88 27.49 -34.95
CA LEU A 735 31.97 26.80 -34.27
C LEU A 735 32.39 25.59 -35.09
N VAL A 736 33.58 25.65 -35.68
CA VAL A 736 34.14 24.56 -36.49
C VAL A 736 35.14 23.78 -35.65
N GLU A 737 35.01 22.45 -35.63
CA GLU A 737 35.94 21.56 -34.94
C GLU A 737 36.84 20.85 -35.95
N SER A 738 38.15 20.92 -35.73
CA SER A 738 39.16 20.12 -36.43
C SER A 738 39.74 19.06 -35.49
N ALA A 739 40.54 18.13 -36.01
CA ALA A 739 41.12 17.03 -35.24
C ALA A 739 41.97 17.49 -34.03
N THR A 740 42.49 18.71 -34.04
CA THR A 740 43.41 19.22 -33.00
C THR A 740 42.98 20.56 -32.36
N HIS A 741 42.06 21.30 -32.98
CA HIS A 741 41.69 22.64 -32.52
C HIS A 741 40.22 22.95 -32.82
N MET A 742 39.60 23.78 -31.99
CA MET A 742 38.29 24.36 -32.26
C MET A 742 38.47 25.81 -32.74
N ARG A 743 37.67 26.22 -33.72
CA ARG A 743 37.73 27.58 -34.27
C ARG A 743 36.35 28.20 -34.28
N LEU A 744 36.20 29.35 -33.64
CA LEU A 744 35.01 30.17 -33.75
C LEU A 744 35.20 31.14 -34.93
N GLN A 745 34.26 31.14 -35.87
CA GLN A 745 34.32 31.96 -37.08
C GLN A 745 33.11 32.87 -37.17
N HIS A 746 33.35 34.12 -37.55
CA HIS A 746 32.31 35.05 -37.95
C HIS A 746 32.06 34.92 -39.45
N LEU A 747 30.82 34.65 -39.83
CA LEU A 747 30.39 34.42 -41.21
C LEU A 747 29.39 35.48 -41.63
N GLU A 748 29.67 36.11 -42.77
CA GLU A 748 28.66 36.89 -43.50
C GLU A 748 27.93 35.95 -44.48
N LEU A 749 26.62 35.82 -44.29
CA LEU A 749 25.72 34.91 -45.00
C LEU A 749 25.23 35.55 -46.32
N ALA A 750 26.15 35.81 -47.27
CA ALA A 750 25.81 36.25 -48.62
C ALA A 750 25.13 35.13 -49.45
N GLU A 751 24.49 35.48 -50.58
CA GLU A 751 23.54 34.62 -51.31
C GLU A 751 24.10 33.32 -51.95
N ALA A 752 25.42 33.05 -51.90
CA ALA A 752 25.97 31.80 -52.45
C ALA A 752 27.24 31.24 -51.77
N SER A 753 27.92 31.99 -50.90
CA SER A 753 29.09 31.52 -50.16
C SER A 753 29.34 32.40 -48.93
N ALA A 754 29.51 31.79 -47.76
CA ALA A 754 29.89 32.53 -46.55
C ALA A 754 31.41 32.67 -46.47
N SER A 755 31.94 33.90 -46.49
CA SER A 755 33.34 34.18 -46.19
C SER A 755 33.51 34.44 -44.69
N ALA A 756 34.60 33.90 -44.13
CA ALA A 756 34.95 34.12 -42.73
C ALA A 756 35.88 35.34 -42.60
N ASP A 757 35.32 36.48 -42.21
CA ASP A 757 36.10 37.73 -42.08
C ASP A 757 36.92 37.78 -40.79
N TRP A 758 36.54 36.99 -39.78
CA TRP A 758 37.25 36.87 -38.52
C TRP A 758 37.17 35.46 -37.98
N SER A 759 38.27 34.98 -37.38
CA SER A 759 38.28 33.70 -36.67
C SER A 759 39.25 33.69 -35.50
N ILE A 760 38.92 32.90 -34.48
CA ILE A 760 39.77 32.69 -33.30
C ILE A 760 39.85 31.20 -32.95
N VAL A 761 41.02 30.75 -32.50
CA VAL A 761 41.24 29.38 -32.05
C VAL A 761 40.89 29.29 -30.56
N LEU A 762 40.03 28.33 -30.21
CA LEU A 762 39.60 28.04 -28.86
C LEU A 762 40.24 26.73 -28.37
N PRO A 763 40.47 26.56 -27.05
CA PRO A 763 40.90 25.28 -26.48
C PRO A 763 39.86 24.19 -26.79
N PRO A 764 40.27 22.91 -26.87
CA PRO A 764 39.34 21.81 -27.10
C PRO A 764 38.35 21.68 -25.94
N LEU A 765 37.06 21.53 -26.25
CA LEU A 765 35.99 21.33 -25.29
C LEU A 765 35.07 20.22 -25.80
N THR A 766 34.51 19.45 -24.88
CA THR A 766 33.49 18.45 -25.17
C THR A 766 32.14 19.13 -25.32
N THR A 767 31.41 18.78 -26.39
CA THR A 767 30.07 19.31 -26.73
C THR A 767 29.96 20.83 -26.58
N PRO A 768 30.85 21.61 -27.24
CA PRO A 768 30.83 23.04 -27.14
C PRO A 768 29.61 23.62 -27.86
N THR A 769 29.02 24.64 -27.26
CA THR A 769 27.89 25.37 -27.85
C THR A 769 28.15 26.87 -27.76
N VAL A 770 27.77 27.58 -28.83
CA VAL A 770 27.75 29.05 -28.83
C VAL A 770 26.53 29.47 -28.03
N SER A 771 26.78 29.95 -26.81
CA SER A 771 25.72 30.16 -25.83
C SER A 771 24.97 31.48 -26.05
N SER A 772 25.67 32.57 -26.33
CA SER A 772 25.05 33.89 -26.54
C SER A 772 25.95 34.81 -27.36
N VAL A 773 25.33 35.77 -28.06
CA VAL A 773 26.02 36.84 -28.80
C VAL A 773 25.30 38.16 -28.51
N ARG A 774 26.07 39.23 -28.25
CA ARG A 774 25.49 40.56 -28.00
C ARG A 774 26.39 41.66 -28.57
N GLY A 775 25.88 42.40 -29.56
CA GLY A 775 26.69 43.35 -30.32
C GLY A 775 27.93 42.65 -30.90
N ALA A 776 29.13 43.19 -30.63
CA ALA A 776 30.40 42.57 -31.02
C ALA A 776 30.94 41.53 -30.01
N GLY A 777 30.21 41.15 -28.97
CA GLY A 777 30.65 40.18 -27.96
C GLY A 777 30.10 38.77 -28.19
N TRP A 778 30.90 37.73 -27.93
CA TRP A 778 30.53 36.32 -28.07
C TRP A 778 30.82 35.51 -26.81
N ALA A 779 30.08 34.41 -26.64
CA ALA A 779 30.26 33.46 -25.56
C ALA A 779 30.13 32.00 -26.05
N VAL A 780 31.07 31.15 -25.66
CA VAL A 780 31.09 29.71 -25.92
C VAL A 780 31.16 28.97 -24.59
N VAL A 781 30.33 27.94 -24.43
CA VAL A 781 30.34 27.08 -23.24
C VAL A 781 30.60 25.65 -23.68
N GLY A 782 31.40 24.91 -22.92
CA GLY A 782 31.63 23.49 -23.13
C GLY A 782 32.18 22.81 -21.89
N TYR A 783 32.40 21.51 -21.97
CA TYR A 783 32.91 20.71 -20.87
C TYR A 783 34.37 20.34 -21.11
N ASP A 784 35.26 20.64 -20.16
CA ASP A 784 36.67 20.26 -20.21
C ASP A 784 36.83 18.88 -19.57
N GLY A 785 37.15 17.87 -20.39
CA GLY A 785 37.24 16.47 -19.97
C GLY A 785 38.44 16.17 -19.09
N ASP A 786 39.50 16.97 -19.18
CA ASP A 786 40.74 16.75 -18.41
C ASP A 786 40.61 17.29 -16.98
N THR A 787 39.91 18.43 -16.82
CA THR A 787 39.69 19.05 -15.50
C THR A 787 38.35 18.68 -14.87
N GLU A 788 37.46 18.02 -15.62
CA GLU A 788 36.09 17.69 -15.20
C GLU A 788 35.24 18.91 -14.79
N GLU A 789 35.42 20.03 -15.49
CA GLU A 789 34.74 21.31 -15.19
C GLU A 789 34.02 21.87 -16.42
N PHE A 790 32.93 22.61 -16.21
CA PHE A 790 32.37 23.45 -17.27
C PHE A 790 33.23 24.68 -17.47
N VAL A 791 33.51 25.00 -18.72
CA VAL A 791 34.34 26.13 -19.12
C VAL A 791 33.50 27.08 -19.97
N GLY A 792 33.47 28.35 -19.57
CA GLY A 792 32.91 29.45 -20.34
C GLY A 792 34.03 30.30 -20.95
N LEU A 793 33.98 30.54 -22.25
CA LEU A 793 34.91 31.38 -22.99
C LEU A 793 34.14 32.58 -23.53
N VAL A 794 34.59 33.79 -23.19
CA VAL A 794 33.95 35.03 -23.68
C VAL A 794 34.98 35.93 -24.34
N GLY A 795 34.56 36.68 -25.35
CA GLY A 795 35.42 37.61 -26.07
C GLY A 795 34.65 38.57 -26.95
N ARG A 796 35.38 39.30 -27.80
CA ARG A 796 34.80 40.21 -28.81
C ARG A 796 35.24 39.81 -30.21
N ILE A 797 34.34 39.96 -31.18
CA ILE A 797 34.59 39.81 -32.61
C ILE A 797 35.61 40.89 -33.01
N GLY A 798 36.66 40.49 -33.72
CA GLY A 798 37.78 41.37 -34.08
C GLY A 798 38.84 41.57 -32.99
N GLY A 799 38.62 41.11 -31.76
CA GLY A 799 39.56 41.24 -30.64
C GLY A 799 40.37 39.95 -30.37
N PRO A 800 41.63 40.05 -29.90
CA PRO A 800 42.44 38.88 -29.56
C PRO A 800 42.19 38.34 -28.14
N GLY A 801 41.53 39.11 -27.27
CA GLY A 801 41.34 38.76 -25.86
C GLY A 801 40.19 37.76 -25.63
N VAL A 802 40.49 36.66 -24.94
CA VAL A 802 39.51 35.65 -24.48
C VAL A 802 39.60 35.54 -22.96
N SER A 803 38.47 35.78 -22.29
CA SER A 803 38.34 35.53 -20.84
C SER A 803 37.77 34.13 -20.61
N ARG A 804 38.35 33.40 -19.66
CA ARG A 804 37.98 32.02 -19.33
C ARG A 804 37.38 31.96 -17.92
N TYR A 805 36.19 31.37 -17.81
CA TYR A 805 35.51 31.07 -16.56
C TYR A 805 35.36 29.57 -16.36
N ARG A 806 35.37 29.12 -15.11
CA ARG A 806 35.32 27.69 -14.74
C ARG A 806 34.31 27.44 -13.63
N TRP A 807 33.54 26.36 -13.76
CA TRP A 807 32.56 25.92 -12.77
C TRP A 807 32.63 24.41 -12.54
N ALA A 808 32.85 24.02 -11.28
CA ALA A 808 32.97 22.63 -10.88
C ALA A 808 31.63 21.86 -11.03
N VAL A 809 31.72 20.59 -11.40
CA VAL A 809 30.58 19.67 -11.48
C VAL A 809 30.54 18.78 -10.23
N ASP A 810 29.41 18.78 -9.51
CA ASP A 810 29.18 17.84 -8.41
C ASP A 810 28.76 16.48 -8.99
N GLN A 811 29.72 15.56 -9.14
CA GLN A 811 29.47 14.22 -9.68
C GLN A 811 28.48 13.37 -8.86
N THR A 812 28.13 13.80 -7.64
CA THR A 812 27.10 13.13 -6.84
C THR A 812 25.66 13.49 -7.27
N GLU A 813 25.52 14.47 -8.17
CA GLU A 813 24.24 14.81 -8.79
C GLU A 813 23.97 13.98 -10.05
N SER A 814 22.93 13.12 -10.05
CA SER A 814 22.30 12.69 -11.31
C SER A 814 21.72 13.89 -12.04
N VAL A 815 22.11 13.95 -13.29
CA VAL A 815 21.73 14.95 -14.25
C VAL A 815 20.91 14.21 -15.29
N ASP A 816 19.61 14.48 -15.33
CA ASP A 816 18.74 13.98 -16.41
C ASP A 816 18.86 14.94 -17.61
N SER A 817 18.95 16.24 -17.33
CA SER A 817 19.30 17.28 -18.31
C SER A 817 20.01 18.43 -17.61
N GLU A 818 20.95 19.05 -18.31
CA GLU A 818 21.69 20.23 -17.84
C GLU A 818 21.77 21.26 -18.95
N ALA A 819 21.53 22.52 -18.62
CA ALA A 819 21.66 23.65 -19.52
C ALA A 819 22.58 24.70 -18.87
N VAL A 820 23.60 25.13 -19.61
CA VAL A 820 24.54 26.15 -19.15
C VAL A 820 24.66 27.20 -20.25
N GLU A 821 24.29 28.43 -19.92
CA GLU A 821 24.38 29.54 -20.86
C GLU A 821 24.97 30.78 -20.19
N ILE A 822 25.83 31.51 -20.91
CA ILE A 822 26.51 32.72 -20.43
C ILE A 822 26.49 33.83 -21.50
N LEU A 823 26.51 35.07 -21.02
CA LEU A 823 26.65 36.29 -21.81
C LEU A 823 28.13 36.62 -22.06
N PRO A 824 28.41 37.47 -23.07
CA PRO A 824 29.76 37.99 -23.32
C PRO A 824 30.39 38.77 -22.16
N ASP A 825 29.63 39.17 -21.14
CA ASP A 825 30.11 39.86 -19.95
C ASP A 825 30.46 38.92 -18.77
N GLY A 826 30.37 37.60 -18.98
CA GLY A 826 30.69 36.58 -17.98
C GLY A 826 29.57 36.23 -17.00
N ARG A 827 28.37 36.83 -17.15
CA ARG A 827 27.18 36.46 -16.37
C ARG A 827 26.37 35.40 -17.08
N GLY A 828 25.69 34.52 -16.36
CA GLY A 828 24.90 33.45 -16.98
C GLY A 828 24.08 32.63 -15.99
N PHE A 829 23.61 31.47 -16.42
CA PHE A 829 22.94 30.51 -15.57
C PHE A 829 23.35 29.07 -15.86
N ARG A 830 23.13 28.21 -14.87
CA ARG A 830 23.27 26.75 -14.97
C ARG A 830 22.03 26.09 -14.37
N ALA A 831 21.26 25.39 -15.18
CA ALA A 831 20.07 24.64 -14.79
C ALA A 831 20.37 23.14 -14.78
N ILE A 832 20.15 22.47 -13.65
CA ILE A 832 20.30 21.01 -13.52
C ILE A 832 18.94 20.41 -13.19
N ALA A 833 18.39 19.63 -14.11
CA ALA A 833 17.21 18.81 -13.85
C ALA A 833 17.63 17.38 -13.51
N GLY A 834 17.08 16.84 -12.43
CA GLY A 834 17.36 15.46 -12.05
C GLY A 834 16.55 14.96 -10.88
N VAL A 835 16.77 13.71 -10.52
CA VAL A 835 16.14 13.06 -9.37
C VAL A 835 16.46 13.80 -8.07
N THR A 836 15.47 13.97 -7.18
CA THR A 836 15.73 14.54 -5.85
C THR A 836 16.79 13.71 -5.10
N ARG A 837 17.69 14.37 -4.34
CA ARG A 837 18.77 13.67 -3.62
C ARG A 837 18.22 12.57 -2.67
N LEU A 838 17.03 12.75 -2.10
CA LEU A 838 16.35 11.75 -1.26
C LEU A 838 15.84 10.53 -2.03
N ALA A 839 15.33 10.71 -3.25
CA ALA A 839 14.83 9.61 -4.06
C ALA A 839 15.96 8.67 -4.54
N ARG A 840 17.22 9.13 -4.55
CA ARG A 840 18.40 8.31 -4.90
C ARG A 840 18.94 7.46 -3.76
N LEU A 841 18.52 7.72 -2.52
CA LEU A 841 18.95 6.87 -1.42
C LEU A 841 18.41 5.44 -1.65
N PRO A 842 19.09 4.39 -1.13
CA PRO A 842 18.64 3.00 -1.30
C PRO A 842 17.19 2.76 -0.84
N TRP A 843 16.69 3.62 0.04
CA TRP A 843 15.34 3.64 0.61
C TRP A 843 14.46 4.80 0.10
N GLY A 844 14.91 5.59 -0.88
CA GLY A 844 14.17 6.74 -1.42
C GLY A 844 12.79 6.36 -1.99
N THR A 845 12.66 5.12 -2.47
CA THR A 845 11.38 4.52 -2.90
C THR A 845 10.35 4.39 -1.79
N TRP A 846 10.77 4.30 -0.52
CA TRP A 846 9.88 4.28 0.64
C TRP A 846 9.35 5.68 0.99
N ILE A 847 10.06 6.74 0.62
CA ILE A 847 9.69 8.13 0.93
C ILE A 847 8.71 8.69 -0.12
N TYR A 848 8.87 8.30 -1.39
CA TYR A 848 8.09 8.82 -2.52
C TYR A 848 7.13 7.81 -3.16
N ASP A 849 6.99 6.61 -2.58
CA ASP A 849 5.96 5.62 -2.87
C ASP A 849 5.61 5.48 -4.36
N ARG A 850 6.47 4.77 -5.10
CA ARG A 850 6.40 4.49 -6.56
C ARG A 850 6.81 5.63 -7.52
N GLY A 851 7.19 6.81 -7.02
CA GLY A 851 7.66 7.91 -7.88
C GLY A 851 9.13 8.28 -7.72
N VAL A 852 9.84 8.53 -8.83
CA VAL A 852 11.10 9.27 -8.84
C VAL A 852 10.76 10.75 -8.99
N ARG A 853 10.76 11.50 -7.88
CA ARG A 853 10.50 12.94 -7.94
C ARG A 853 11.68 13.64 -8.60
N ARG A 854 11.43 14.42 -9.65
CA ARG A 854 12.43 15.26 -10.33
C ARG A 854 12.33 16.69 -9.82
N GLN A 855 13.45 17.40 -9.86
CA GLN A 855 13.51 18.84 -9.59
C GLN A 855 14.56 19.49 -10.49
N THR A 856 14.32 20.73 -10.88
CA THR A 856 15.32 21.57 -11.53
C THR A 856 15.93 22.52 -10.51
N ARG A 857 17.25 22.66 -10.49
CA ARG A 857 17.96 23.67 -9.68
C ARG A 857 18.66 24.61 -10.63
N VAL A 858 18.48 25.92 -10.45
CA VAL A 858 19.20 26.92 -11.25
C VAL A 858 20.13 27.73 -10.38
N TRP A 859 21.35 27.78 -10.88
CA TRP A 859 22.45 28.57 -10.37
C TRP A 859 22.65 29.77 -11.28
N ARG A 860 22.92 30.92 -10.69
CA ARG A 860 23.40 32.12 -11.39
C ARG A 860 24.91 32.05 -11.43
N LEU A 861 25.46 32.32 -12.61
CA LEU A 861 26.89 32.38 -12.86
C LEU A 861 27.30 33.85 -12.94
N ASN A 862 28.34 34.21 -12.20
CA ASN A 862 28.95 35.54 -12.25
C ASN A 862 30.48 35.39 -12.22
N GLY A 863 31.09 35.39 -13.41
CA GLY A 863 32.47 34.95 -13.55
C GLY A 863 32.62 33.50 -13.07
N ASN A 864 33.56 33.24 -12.15
CA ASN A 864 33.76 31.90 -11.56
C ASN A 864 32.82 31.59 -10.39
N ALA A 865 32.00 32.54 -9.93
CA ALA A 865 31.05 32.31 -8.84
C ALA A 865 29.77 31.63 -9.35
N GLN A 866 29.24 30.69 -8.57
CA GLN A 866 27.95 30.04 -8.81
C GLN A 866 27.06 30.15 -7.57
N ASP A 867 25.90 30.79 -7.71
CA ASP A 867 24.93 31.01 -6.62
C ASP A 867 23.59 30.35 -6.92
N LEU A 868 23.10 29.48 -6.04
CA LEU A 868 21.79 28.85 -6.21
C LEU A 868 20.67 29.90 -6.08
N VAL A 869 19.96 30.17 -7.18
CA VAL A 869 18.88 31.17 -7.23
C VAL A 869 17.52 30.54 -6.98
N ALA A 870 17.26 29.35 -7.53
CA ALA A 870 15.95 28.73 -7.48
C ALA A 870 16.01 27.19 -7.53
N VAL A 871 15.01 26.56 -6.93
CA VAL A 871 14.73 25.13 -7.02
C VAL A 871 13.26 24.96 -7.42
N TRP A 872 13.00 24.27 -8.52
CA TRP A 872 11.66 23.98 -9.01
C TRP A 872 11.30 22.52 -8.78
N PRO A 873 10.06 22.22 -8.39
CA PRO A 873 9.62 20.88 -8.01
C PRO A 873 9.36 19.94 -9.20
N THR A 874 9.79 20.31 -10.40
CA THR A 874 9.57 19.57 -11.66
C THR A 874 10.81 19.68 -12.54
N ALA A 875 10.91 18.83 -13.56
CA ALA A 875 11.90 19.02 -14.61
C ALA A 875 11.45 20.19 -15.49
N ALA A 876 12.32 21.16 -15.67
CA ALA A 876 12.11 22.37 -16.47
C ALA A 876 13.27 22.57 -17.43
N GLU A 877 12.94 23.02 -18.64
CA GLU A 877 13.87 23.46 -19.67
C GLU A 877 14.08 24.98 -19.52
N CYS A 878 15.32 25.45 -19.50
CA CYS A 878 15.66 26.85 -19.26
C CYS A 878 16.53 27.40 -20.39
N HIS A 879 16.27 28.63 -20.81
CA HIS A 879 16.98 29.31 -21.90
C HIS A 879 17.32 30.76 -21.52
N LEU A 880 18.50 31.23 -21.94
CA LEU A 880 18.87 32.64 -21.85
C LEU A 880 18.27 33.38 -23.05
N VAL A 881 17.61 34.50 -22.78
CA VAL A 881 16.91 35.29 -23.81
C VAL A 881 17.39 36.74 -23.79
N ASP A 882 17.52 37.34 -24.97
CA ASP A 882 18.00 38.73 -25.10
C ASP A 882 16.83 39.72 -24.93
N HIS A 883 16.18 39.67 -23.76
CA HIS A 883 15.08 40.55 -23.38
C HIS A 883 15.52 41.51 -22.27
N ARG A 884 15.33 42.83 -22.46
CA ARG A 884 15.47 43.92 -21.46
C ARG A 884 16.46 43.64 -20.29
N ALA A 885 17.73 43.36 -20.63
CA ALA A 885 18.86 43.06 -19.72
C ALA A 885 19.14 41.60 -19.35
N ALA A 886 18.83 40.67 -20.27
CA ALA A 886 19.19 39.24 -20.22
C ALA A 886 18.45 38.45 -19.12
N ASP A 887 17.24 38.05 -19.49
CA ASP A 887 16.38 37.21 -18.68
C ASP A 887 16.63 35.72 -18.98
N VAL A 888 16.25 34.87 -18.03
CA VAL A 888 16.17 33.43 -18.19
C VAL A 888 14.71 33.03 -18.15
N VAL A 889 14.28 32.27 -19.15
CA VAL A 889 12.93 31.71 -19.23
C VAL A 889 13.02 30.22 -19.00
N CYS A 890 12.34 29.73 -17.96
CA CYS A 890 12.24 28.31 -17.65
C CYS A 890 10.80 27.83 -17.84
N VAL A 891 10.62 26.72 -18.55
CA VAL A 891 9.33 26.10 -18.82
C VAL A 891 9.32 24.68 -18.27
N GLY A 892 8.32 24.34 -17.45
CA GLY A 892 8.20 23.00 -16.89
C GLY A 892 6.77 22.64 -16.53
N ASP A 893 6.45 21.35 -16.61
CA ASP A 893 5.10 20.86 -16.37
C ASP A 893 4.86 20.51 -14.91
N ARG A 894 3.72 20.94 -14.37
CA ARG A 894 3.25 20.60 -13.02
C ARG A 894 1.74 20.43 -13.00
N ASN A 895 1.25 19.21 -12.79
CA ASN A 895 -0.16 18.90 -12.53
C ASN A 895 -1.15 19.53 -13.55
N GLU A 896 -1.19 18.99 -14.77
CA GLU A 896 -2.07 19.45 -15.88
C GLU A 896 -1.86 20.90 -16.35
N ARG A 897 -0.83 21.57 -15.86
CA ARG A 897 -0.46 22.92 -16.26
C ARG A 897 1.02 22.97 -16.62
N THR A 898 1.33 23.72 -17.67
CA THR A 898 2.70 24.16 -17.92
C THR A 898 2.93 25.48 -17.20
N LEU A 899 4.02 25.54 -16.45
CA LEU A 899 4.43 26.72 -15.71
C LEU A 899 5.61 27.37 -16.43
N VAL A 900 5.51 28.69 -16.63
CA VAL A 900 6.52 29.51 -17.28
C VAL A 900 7.04 30.53 -16.27
N TRP A 901 8.34 30.53 -16.04
CA TRP A 901 9.01 31.49 -15.17
C TRP A 901 9.98 32.34 -15.97
N ARG A 902 9.97 33.64 -15.70
CA ARG A 902 10.97 34.58 -16.21
C ARG A 902 11.72 35.21 -15.04
N PHE A 903 13.04 35.30 -15.11
CA PHE A 903 13.82 36.02 -14.11
C PHE A 903 15.08 36.63 -14.70
N GLY A 904 15.46 37.81 -14.22
CA GLY A 904 16.69 38.46 -14.66
C GLY A 904 17.93 37.84 -14.02
N LEU A 905 19.06 37.91 -14.72
CA LEU A 905 20.36 37.57 -14.14
C LEU A 905 20.78 38.52 -12.99
N VAL A 906 20.15 39.69 -12.88
CA VAL A 906 20.40 40.70 -11.83
C VAL A 906 19.25 40.76 -10.81
N ALA A 907 18.00 40.65 -11.26
CA ALA A 907 16.80 40.72 -10.42
C ALA A 907 16.43 39.36 -9.79
N GLY A 908 15.55 39.37 -8.79
CA GLY A 908 14.95 38.14 -8.24
C GLY A 908 13.91 37.52 -9.19
N PRO A 909 13.48 36.27 -8.95
CA PRO A 909 12.51 35.61 -9.80
C PRO A 909 11.15 36.32 -9.81
N THR A 910 10.55 36.45 -10.99
CA THR A 910 9.19 37.00 -11.15
C THR A 910 8.12 35.93 -10.87
N ARG A 911 6.85 36.34 -10.74
CA ARG A 911 5.75 35.41 -10.52
C ARG A 911 5.58 34.48 -11.74
N PRO A 912 5.42 33.16 -11.55
CA PRO A 912 5.14 32.27 -12.67
C PRO A 912 3.84 32.60 -13.39
N LEU A 913 3.82 32.39 -14.70
CA LEU A 913 2.59 32.27 -15.47
C LEU A 913 2.18 30.80 -15.50
N ALA A 914 0.88 30.53 -15.33
CA ALA A 914 0.32 29.18 -15.47
C ALA A 914 -0.61 29.12 -16.67
N VAL A 915 -0.33 28.16 -17.54
CA VAL A 915 -1.10 27.88 -18.75
C VAL A 915 -1.80 26.53 -18.58
N ARG A 916 -3.06 26.42 -19.02
CA ARG A 916 -3.79 25.15 -18.93
C ARG A 916 -3.28 24.19 -20.00
N ASN A 917 -3.16 22.91 -19.66
CA ASN A 917 -2.65 21.80 -20.47
C ASN A 917 -1.15 21.51 -20.25
N VAL A 918 -0.74 20.25 -20.50
CA VAL A 918 0.65 19.78 -20.43
C VAL A 918 1.22 19.80 -21.84
N ALA A 919 2.28 20.55 -22.04
CA ALA A 919 2.97 20.61 -23.32
C ALA A 919 3.72 19.29 -23.59
N ARG A 920 3.54 18.69 -24.77
CA ARG A 920 4.42 17.63 -25.27
C ARG A 920 5.77 18.20 -25.71
N ARG A 921 5.76 19.44 -26.19
CA ARG A 921 6.94 20.21 -26.58
C ARG A 921 6.78 21.68 -26.28
N THR A 922 7.90 22.30 -25.95
CA THR A 922 8.00 23.71 -25.59
C THR A 922 9.00 24.40 -26.50
N GLY A 923 8.78 25.68 -26.75
CA GLY A 923 9.70 26.53 -27.51
C GLY A 923 9.67 27.94 -26.95
N VAL A 924 10.83 28.59 -26.85
CA VAL A 924 10.98 29.97 -26.39
C VAL A 924 11.51 30.82 -27.54
N SER A 925 10.95 32.01 -27.74
CA SER A 925 11.41 32.92 -28.78
C SER A 925 12.81 33.46 -28.46
N PRO A 926 13.62 33.80 -29.48
CA PRO A 926 14.97 34.35 -29.26
C PRO A 926 14.99 35.63 -28.40
N ASP A 927 13.98 36.47 -28.55
CA ASP A 927 13.78 37.72 -27.79
C ASP A 927 13.11 37.50 -26.42
N GLY A 928 12.77 36.25 -26.07
CA GLY A 928 12.17 35.88 -24.80
C GLY A 928 10.75 36.34 -24.56
N ARG A 929 10.08 36.93 -25.55
CA ARG A 929 8.71 37.44 -25.41
C ARG A 929 7.65 36.35 -25.52
N PHE A 930 7.84 35.35 -26.38
CA PHE A 930 6.84 34.34 -26.67
C PHE A 930 7.27 32.93 -26.24
N VAL A 931 6.33 32.18 -25.67
CA VAL A 931 6.50 30.75 -25.36
C VAL A 931 5.42 29.95 -26.08
N ALA A 932 5.83 28.97 -26.88
CA ALA A 932 4.93 28.07 -27.58
C ALA A 932 4.85 26.73 -26.85
N LEU A 933 3.63 26.27 -26.60
CA LEU A 933 3.30 25.04 -25.91
C LEU A 933 2.53 24.13 -26.87
N TRP A 934 3.18 23.08 -27.37
CA TRP A 934 2.57 22.11 -28.28
C TRP A 934 1.90 21.00 -27.47
N GLY A 935 0.58 20.99 -27.43
CA GLY A 935 -0.24 20.02 -26.70
C GLY A 935 -0.54 18.74 -27.50
N LYS A 936 -1.63 18.07 -27.13
CA LYS A 936 -2.12 16.87 -27.85
C LYS A 936 -3.00 17.25 -29.04
N GLU A 937 -3.82 18.28 -28.90
CA GLU A 937 -4.86 18.67 -29.87
C GLU A 937 -4.77 20.18 -30.22
N ASP A 938 -3.88 20.90 -29.56
CA ASP A 938 -3.82 22.35 -29.52
C ASP A 938 -2.38 22.87 -29.41
N LEU A 939 -2.15 24.05 -29.97
CA LEU A 939 -0.98 24.89 -29.73
C LEU A 939 -1.42 26.06 -28.87
N VAL A 940 -0.68 26.34 -27.79
CA VAL A 940 -0.86 27.56 -26.99
C VAL A 940 0.36 28.44 -27.12
N LEU A 941 0.19 29.65 -27.64
CA LEU A 941 1.22 30.68 -27.73
C LEU A 941 1.01 31.69 -26.61
N VAL A 942 2.03 31.92 -25.77
CA VAL A 942 1.97 32.78 -24.59
C VAL A 942 2.83 34.02 -24.82
N ASP A 943 2.26 35.22 -24.71
CA ASP A 943 2.99 36.49 -24.66
C ASP A 943 3.33 36.79 -23.18
N LEU A 944 4.62 36.70 -22.83
CA LEU A 944 5.09 36.88 -21.45
C LEU A 944 5.04 38.34 -20.99
N ASP A 945 5.02 39.31 -21.90
CA ASP A 945 4.95 40.73 -21.55
C ASP A 945 3.52 41.18 -21.25
N ARG A 946 2.55 40.63 -21.99
CA ARG A 946 1.12 40.90 -21.79
C ARG A 946 0.44 39.95 -20.81
N ALA A 947 1.08 38.82 -20.51
CA ALA A 947 0.48 37.72 -19.76
C ALA A 947 -0.85 37.24 -20.39
N GLU A 948 -0.85 37.13 -21.72
CA GLU A 948 -1.97 36.67 -22.57
C GLU A 948 -1.56 35.41 -23.34
N ALA A 949 -2.51 34.52 -23.62
CA ALA A 949 -2.25 33.34 -24.42
C ALA A 949 -3.33 33.14 -25.49
N THR A 950 -2.89 32.60 -26.62
CA THR A 950 -3.74 32.29 -27.76
C THR A 950 -3.71 30.80 -28.00
N ARG A 951 -4.89 30.17 -28.00
CA ARG A 951 -5.05 28.74 -28.24
C ARG A 951 -5.54 28.51 -29.67
N ARG A 952 -4.85 27.65 -30.41
CA ARG A 952 -5.26 27.22 -31.76
C ARG A 952 -5.29 25.69 -31.85
N PRO A 953 -6.33 25.09 -32.46
CA PRO A 953 -6.34 23.66 -32.70
C PRO A 953 -5.25 23.27 -33.70
N LEU A 954 -4.61 22.13 -33.44
CA LEU A 954 -3.61 21.57 -34.35
C LEU A 954 -4.29 20.91 -35.56
N PRO A 955 -3.64 20.90 -36.74
CA PRO A 955 -4.10 20.13 -37.88
C PRO A 955 -4.22 18.63 -37.54
N PRO A 956 -5.18 17.87 -38.12
CA PRO A 956 -5.40 16.45 -37.81
C PRO A 956 -4.18 15.55 -38.12
N ASP A 957 -3.33 15.97 -39.05
CA ASP A 957 -2.11 15.30 -39.49
C ASP A 957 -0.85 15.74 -38.71
N ALA A 958 -0.99 16.67 -37.76
CA ALA A 958 0.14 17.26 -37.06
C ALA A 958 0.79 16.25 -36.09
N GLY A 959 2.04 15.88 -36.35
CA GLY A 959 2.86 15.07 -35.46
C GLY A 959 3.29 15.83 -34.19
N VAL A 960 4.18 15.23 -33.39
CA VAL A 960 4.86 15.95 -32.31
C VAL A 960 6.19 16.49 -32.85
N PRO A 961 6.45 17.80 -32.79
CA PRO A 961 7.71 18.36 -33.28
C PRO A 961 8.90 17.90 -32.41
N THR A 962 10.10 17.94 -32.97
CA THR A 962 11.35 17.77 -32.23
C THR A 962 11.86 19.09 -31.67
N HIS A 963 11.72 20.18 -32.43
CA HIS A 963 12.06 21.54 -32.01
C HIS A 963 10.94 22.52 -32.40
N LEU A 964 10.79 23.57 -31.60
CA LEU A 964 9.76 24.59 -31.72
C LEU A 964 10.34 25.97 -31.44
N VAL A 965 10.20 26.91 -32.38
CA VAL A 965 10.70 28.29 -32.20
C VAL A 965 9.60 29.29 -32.59
N PRO A 966 9.00 30.01 -31.62
CA PRO A 966 8.05 31.07 -31.89
C PRO A 966 8.74 32.40 -32.22
N LEU A 967 8.16 33.17 -33.14
CA LEU A 967 8.65 34.49 -33.60
C LEU A 967 7.57 35.59 -33.48
N GLY A 968 6.43 35.30 -32.86
CA GLY A 968 5.31 36.22 -32.69
C GLY A 968 4.26 36.11 -33.82
N ASP A 969 4.64 36.44 -35.06
CA ASP A 969 3.76 36.31 -36.24
C ASP A 969 3.83 34.92 -36.89
N ARG A 970 4.90 34.16 -36.61
CA ARG A 970 5.16 32.82 -37.15
C ARG A 970 5.67 31.85 -36.10
N LEU A 971 5.52 30.57 -36.40
CA LEU A 971 6.09 29.46 -35.64
C LEU A 971 6.85 28.54 -36.58
N VAL A 972 8.12 28.30 -36.29
CA VAL A 972 8.95 27.35 -37.03
C VAL A 972 9.05 26.06 -36.22
N ALA A 973 8.66 24.94 -36.82
CA ALA A 973 8.65 23.64 -36.16
C ALA A 973 9.39 22.59 -37.01
N LEU A 974 10.26 21.81 -36.36
CA LEU A 974 10.94 20.68 -36.98
C LEU A 974 10.22 19.40 -36.61
N PHE A 975 9.88 18.56 -37.59
CA PHE A 975 9.24 17.26 -37.38
C PHE A 975 10.13 16.12 -37.84
N ARG A 976 10.18 15.05 -37.04
CA ARG A 976 10.81 13.78 -37.40
C ARG A 976 9.75 12.68 -37.38
N ARG A 977 9.37 12.21 -38.56
CA ARG A 977 8.35 11.15 -38.72
C ARG A 977 9.04 9.78 -38.87
N PRO A 978 8.58 8.72 -38.17
CA PRO A 978 9.16 7.39 -38.32
C PRO A 978 8.99 6.89 -39.77
N GLY A 979 10.10 6.55 -40.44
CA GLY A 979 10.08 6.02 -41.80
C GLY A 979 9.85 7.05 -42.92
N ALA A 980 9.90 8.35 -42.63
CA ALA A 980 9.79 9.43 -43.61
C ALA A 980 10.90 10.49 -43.42
N THR A 981 11.12 11.32 -44.45
CA THR A 981 12.06 12.44 -44.40
C THR A 981 11.62 13.45 -43.31
N PRO A 982 12.56 13.99 -42.52
CA PRO A 982 12.25 15.09 -41.62
C PRO A 982 11.76 16.31 -42.39
N VAL A 983 10.85 17.08 -41.80
CA VAL A 983 10.27 18.27 -42.44
C VAL A 983 10.34 19.48 -41.53
N LEU A 984 10.67 20.63 -42.10
CA LEU A 984 10.55 21.94 -41.46
C LEU A 984 9.23 22.55 -41.90
N GLU A 985 8.35 22.83 -40.95
CA GLU A 985 7.06 23.48 -41.23
C GLU A 985 7.04 24.88 -40.59
N VAL A 986 6.49 25.84 -41.32
CA VAL A 986 6.23 27.20 -40.83
C VAL A 986 4.73 27.40 -40.73
N PHE A 987 4.28 27.90 -39.59
CA PHE A 987 2.88 28.21 -39.33
C PHE A 987 2.69 29.70 -39.11
N ASP A 988 1.53 30.22 -39.51
CA ASP A 988 1.13 31.61 -39.21
C ASP A 988 0.50 31.68 -37.81
N THR A 989 1.08 32.51 -36.95
CA THR A 989 0.61 32.76 -35.58
C THR A 989 0.14 34.19 -35.35
N ARG A 990 -0.06 34.99 -36.40
CA ARG A 990 -0.53 36.38 -36.28
C ARG A 990 -1.81 36.47 -35.44
N TRP A 991 -1.74 37.37 -34.46
CA TRP A 991 -2.74 37.67 -33.45
C TRP A 991 -4.02 38.24 -34.06
#